data_AF-A0A2A9NX77-F1
#
_entry.id   AF-A0A2A9NX77-F1
#
_cell.length_a   1.000
_cell.length_b   1.000
_cell.length_c   1.000
_cell.angle_alpha   90.00
_cell.angle_beta   90.00
_cell.angle_gamma   90.00
#
_symmetry.space_group_name_H-M   'P 1'
#
loop_
_entity.id
_entity.type
_entity.pdbx_description
1 polymer ?
#
loop_
_entity_poly.entity_id
_entity_poly.type
_entity_poly.pdbx_seq_one_letter_code
_entity_poly.pdbx_strand_id
1 'polypeptide(L)'
;MHGHRHQIPEDVLRQFRKEVFDEGILREGDSIGTDDDTLLRFLRARKFDLKLAKKMLRDCQDWRKTVEGYGIDKLYRQIDPFDYPERQAVFECWPMWFHKRGRPLNIHQLGNLDLPRLFKTCTPERHWQSVLVNCESLTREILPAASRGAERTIGTVFVIVDLKGFGIQQFWQMKSLARRSFQVSQDYYPETMGQLAIVNAPASFTAIWAAIRPWLSKETAEKVDILGSDYREVLLDLIDAENLPRISSRSDGNSTSSNSSPSTTSTAPPSQSSTSSNPKYVVAHHMVGNTYTYAIRDWAEDITHAHGAGIDGFALNMGRDDWQSAKVADAYEAARQSGLDFKLFISFDMASFPCGSPQDAGTLRNIARTYLNHQNQLRLANRAVISTFAGESCTFGQDSPASGWRTQFVRHPDLNGQIYFIPAFFIDPNKFGEFQDVMNGDFHWNSGWPTKLTTPFVVSLANTLPGAPTSLIGSLQQNKAATASNNNLLASTLDRFIYVSDQHLYVRRWESLIASRDQVDIVQVITWNDYGESHYIGPIKGVQPNSQAWVDGMDHTAWLDLTSYYATAFKTGSYPPIKTDQLYMWSRTHPAQAQASDDPVGHPENFEISSDSVWVVVMITTPATKTKTFNVNAGVTRLSIPIAPGGIMHGAITRGNDTIVELRPKDFVFNGSPSRYNYNAFVAGARAQNK
;
A
#
# COMPACT_ATOMS: atom_id res chain seq x y z
N MET A 1 33.18 18.10 -16.22
CA MET A 1 34.34 18.89 -15.73
C MET A 1 34.54 18.62 -14.25
N HIS A 2 35.79 18.42 -13.81
CA HIS A 2 36.17 18.26 -12.40
C HIS A 2 35.78 19.47 -11.55
N GLY A 3 35.37 19.23 -10.29
CA GLY A 3 35.10 20.29 -9.31
C GLY A 3 35.10 19.77 -7.88
N HIS A 4 36.29 19.67 -7.29
CA HIS A 4 36.62 19.66 -5.86
C HIS A 4 35.67 18.93 -4.88
N ARG A 5 36.01 17.68 -4.51
CA ARG A 5 35.79 17.25 -3.12
C ARG A 5 36.64 18.17 -2.24
N HIS A 6 36.06 19.26 -1.73
CA HIS A 6 36.63 19.92 -0.57
C HIS A 6 36.83 18.82 0.48
N GLN A 7 38.08 18.56 0.86
CA GLN A 7 38.37 17.71 2.01
C GLN A 7 37.54 18.24 3.16
N ILE A 8 36.61 17.42 3.65
CA ILE A 8 35.81 17.74 4.83
C ILE A 8 36.83 17.94 5.95
N PRO A 9 36.94 19.13 6.56
CA PRO A 9 37.88 19.33 7.65
C PRO A 9 37.33 18.57 8.87
N GLU A 10 37.74 17.30 9.03
CA GLU A 10 37.22 16.42 10.08
C GLU A 10 37.34 17.07 11.47
N ASP A 11 38.41 17.82 11.72
CA ASP A 11 38.63 18.54 12.97
C ASP A 11 37.55 19.61 13.21
N VAL A 12 37.14 20.34 12.17
CA VAL A 12 36.10 21.37 12.27
C VAL A 12 34.74 20.73 12.51
N LEU A 13 34.44 19.60 11.86
CA LEU A 13 33.19 18.86 12.09
C LEU A 13 33.14 18.30 13.53
N ARG A 14 34.23 17.70 14.00
CA ARG A 14 34.33 17.19 15.38
C ARG A 14 34.18 18.31 16.41
N GLN A 15 34.85 19.44 16.20
CA GLN A 15 34.72 20.61 17.06
C GLN A 15 33.28 21.16 17.05
N PHE A 16 32.69 21.31 15.87
CA PHE A 16 31.31 21.79 15.73
C PHE A 16 30.33 20.89 16.46
N ARG A 17 30.41 19.57 16.25
CA ARG A 17 29.62 18.56 16.94
C ARG A 17 29.76 18.71 18.45
N LYS A 18 30.99 18.74 18.97
CA LYS A 18 31.21 18.92 20.40
C LYS A 18 30.53 20.18 20.95
N GLU A 19 30.74 21.32 20.30
CA GLU A 19 30.18 22.60 20.77
C GLU A 19 28.64 22.64 20.72
N VAL A 20 28.00 22.10 19.69
CA VAL A 20 26.52 22.14 19.60
C VAL A 20 25.83 21.22 20.61
N PHE A 21 26.49 20.13 21.00
CA PHE A 21 25.99 19.23 22.06
C PHE A 21 26.26 19.80 23.45
N ASP A 22 27.48 20.30 23.72
CA ASP A 22 27.83 20.90 25.01
C ASP A 22 26.97 22.13 25.33
N GLU A 23 26.67 22.95 24.33
CA GLU A 23 25.78 24.12 24.47
C GLU A 23 24.28 23.76 24.46
N GLY A 24 23.94 22.48 24.27
CA GLY A 24 22.55 21.99 24.24
C GLY A 24 21.73 22.50 23.05
N ILE A 25 22.39 22.96 21.99
CA ILE A 25 21.76 23.37 20.71
C ILE A 25 21.17 22.14 20.00
N LEU A 26 21.89 21.02 20.07
CA LEU A 26 21.49 19.74 19.50
C LEU A 26 21.51 18.66 20.58
N ARG A 27 20.55 17.73 20.53
CA ARG A 27 20.43 16.60 21.47
C ARG A 27 20.18 15.31 20.69
N GLU A 28 20.58 14.18 21.27
CA GLU A 28 20.22 12.88 20.70
C GLU A 28 18.70 12.72 20.63
N GLY A 29 18.21 12.25 19.48
CA GLY A 29 16.78 12.12 19.19
C GLY A 29 16.10 13.38 18.63
N ASP A 30 16.82 14.50 18.46
CA ASP A 30 16.26 15.65 17.78
C ASP A 30 15.91 15.33 16.32
N SER A 31 14.70 15.69 15.90
CA SER A 31 14.12 15.35 14.60
C SER A 31 14.85 15.93 13.38
N ILE A 32 15.76 16.89 13.59
CA ILE A 32 16.60 17.47 12.54
C ILE A 32 17.74 16.53 12.11
N GLY A 33 18.08 15.53 12.94
CA GLY A 33 19.19 14.61 12.74
C GLY A 33 20.47 15.04 13.47
N THR A 34 21.21 14.06 13.97
CA THR A 34 22.54 14.24 14.61
C THR A 34 23.67 13.69 13.75
N ASP A 35 23.40 13.27 12.52
CA ASP A 35 24.37 12.72 11.59
C ASP A 35 25.34 13.78 11.02
N ASP A 36 26.47 13.32 10.50
CA ASP A 36 27.51 14.20 9.93
C ASP A 36 26.99 15.00 8.74
N ASP A 37 26.11 14.44 7.91
CA ASP A 37 25.57 15.15 6.74
C ASP A 37 24.73 16.34 7.17
N THR A 38 23.90 16.18 8.22
CA THR A 38 23.15 17.29 8.83
C THR A 38 24.07 18.39 9.33
N LEU A 39 25.08 18.07 10.13
CA LEU A 39 26.03 19.08 10.63
C LEU A 39 26.80 19.76 9.50
N LEU A 40 27.21 19.00 8.49
CA LEU A 40 27.94 19.52 7.34
C LEU A 40 27.08 20.45 6.47
N ARG A 41 25.74 20.29 6.41
CA ARG A 41 24.87 21.26 5.74
C ARG A 41 24.96 22.66 6.35
N PHE A 42 24.95 22.75 7.68
CA PHE A 42 25.07 24.03 8.38
C PHE A 42 26.48 24.62 8.27
N LEU A 43 27.52 23.78 8.33
CA LEU A 43 28.90 24.22 8.13
C LEU A 43 29.12 24.75 6.72
N ARG A 44 28.72 24.01 5.68
CA ARG A 44 28.85 24.44 4.27
C ARG A 44 28.12 25.75 4.01
N ALA A 45 26.88 25.89 4.49
CA ALA A 45 26.07 27.10 4.34
C ALA A 45 26.70 28.36 4.97
N ARG A 46 27.66 28.19 5.88
CA ARG A 46 28.41 29.28 6.53
C ARG A 46 29.91 29.18 6.28
N LYS A 47 30.32 28.50 5.20
CA LYS A 47 31.73 28.38 4.77
C LYS A 47 32.66 27.90 5.88
N PHE A 48 32.16 26.96 6.69
CA PHE A 48 32.83 26.36 7.83
C PHE A 48 33.16 27.34 8.98
N ASP A 49 32.53 28.52 9.03
CA ASP A 49 32.57 29.40 10.20
C ASP A 49 31.72 28.82 11.34
N LEU A 50 32.38 28.30 12.37
CA LEU A 50 31.74 27.64 13.51
C LEU A 50 30.74 28.56 14.21
N LYS A 51 31.06 29.84 14.41
CA LYS A 51 30.20 30.77 15.16
C LYS A 51 28.90 31.02 14.38
N LEU A 52 29.01 31.25 13.08
CA LEU A 52 27.86 31.48 12.21
C LEU A 52 27.03 30.21 12.00
N ALA A 53 27.68 29.05 11.84
CA ALA A 53 27.01 27.76 11.70
C ALA A 53 26.22 27.40 12.98
N LYS A 54 26.81 27.61 14.17
CA LYS A 54 26.13 27.37 15.45
C LYS A 54 24.91 28.27 15.62
N LYS A 55 25.06 29.55 15.27
CA LYS A 55 23.95 30.49 15.30
C LYS A 55 22.82 30.01 14.38
N MET A 56 23.13 29.62 13.14
CA MET A 56 22.14 29.13 12.19
C MET A 56 21.43 27.86 12.67
N LEU A 57 22.17 26.89 13.23
CA LEU A 57 21.58 25.67 13.78
C LEU A 57 20.68 25.96 14.98
N ARG A 58 21.08 26.88 15.86
CA ARG A 58 20.28 27.33 17.00
C ARG A 58 18.99 28.00 16.54
N ASP A 59 19.08 28.96 15.63
CA ASP A 59 17.91 29.63 15.05
C ASP A 59 16.96 28.63 14.38
N CYS A 60 17.51 27.61 13.70
CA CYS A 60 16.72 26.53 13.11
C CYS A 60 16.01 25.69 14.16
N GLN A 61 16.70 25.26 15.22
CA GLN A 61 16.09 24.50 16.32
C GLN A 61 14.98 25.28 17.03
N ASP A 62 15.18 26.59 17.22
CA ASP A 62 14.14 27.45 17.80
C ASP A 62 12.94 27.58 16.86
N TRP A 63 13.17 27.75 15.55
CA TRP A 63 12.10 27.75 14.55
C TRP A 63 11.34 26.41 14.52
N ARG A 64 12.06 25.28 14.55
CA ARG A 64 11.46 23.93 14.57
C ARG A 64 10.53 23.74 15.77
N LYS A 65 10.83 24.36 16.91
CA LYS A 65 9.97 24.30 18.12
C LYS A 65 8.77 25.25 18.05
N THR A 66 8.87 26.33 17.29
CA THR A 66 7.94 27.48 17.40
C THR A 66 7.09 27.72 16.16
N VAL A 67 7.43 27.15 15.00
CA VAL A 67 6.70 27.38 13.75
C VAL A 67 5.21 27.03 13.90
N GLU A 68 4.35 27.90 13.36
CA GLU A 68 2.88 27.87 13.51
C GLU A 68 2.38 27.87 14.98
N GLY A 69 3.25 28.22 15.94
CA GLY A 69 2.93 28.31 17.37
C GLY A 69 3.06 26.99 18.14
N TYR A 70 3.41 25.89 17.47
CA TYR A 70 3.47 24.57 18.12
C TYR A 70 4.54 23.62 17.55
N GLY A 71 5.30 24.04 16.55
CA GLY A 71 6.50 23.36 16.06
C GLY A 71 6.28 22.41 14.89
N ILE A 72 7.33 22.23 14.10
CA ILE A 72 7.31 21.46 12.85
C ILE A 72 7.06 19.97 13.10
N ASP A 73 7.55 19.43 14.22
CA ASP A 73 7.34 18.03 14.60
C ASP A 73 5.88 17.69 14.84
N LYS A 74 5.14 18.61 15.47
CA LYS A 74 3.71 18.42 15.72
C LYS A 74 2.90 18.66 14.45
N LEU A 75 3.27 19.68 13.64
CA LEU A 75 2.71 19.86 12.30
C LEU A 75 2.83 18.57 11.46
N TYR A 76 4.02 17.97 11.44
CA TYR A 76 4.31 16.78 10.65
C TYR A 76 3.52 15.54 11.10
N ARG A 77 3.22 15.44 12.40
CA ARG A 77 2.35 14.38 12.94
C ARG A 77 0.86 14.59 12.63
N GLN A 78 0.44 15.83 12.40
CA GLN A 78 -0.97 16.20 12.20
C GLN A 78 -1.35 16.32 10.73
N ILE A 79 -0.38 16.61 9.87
CA ILE A 79 -0.56 16.79 8.43
C ILE A 79 0.41 15.83 7.77
N ASP A 80 -0.10 14.79 7.15
CA ASP A 80 0.72 13.92 6.31
C ASP A 80 1.08 14.71 5.03
N PRO A 81 2.37 14.94 4.70
CA PRO A 81 2.76 15.70 3.51
C PRO A 81 2.37 15.03 2.18
N PHE A 82 2.08 13.73 2.22
CA PHE A 82 1.72 12.92 1.06
C PHE A 82 0.23 12.58 1.00
N ASP A 83 -0.52 12.78 2.09
CA ASP A 83 -1.94 12.44 2.15
C ASP A 83 -2.73 13.31 3.15
N TYR A 84 -3.06 14.55 2.76
CA TYR A 84 -3.88 15.48 3.54
C TYR A 84 -5.15 15.90 2.77
N PRO A 85 -6.25 16.26 3.46
CA PRO A 85 -7.57 16.45 2.83
C PRO A 85 -7.58 17.44 1.65
N GLU A 86 -6.80 18.50 1.75
CA GLU A 86 -6.74 19.55 0.74
C GLU A 86 -5.72 19.25 -0.38
N ARG A 87 -5.01 18.12 -0.30
CA ARG A 87 -3.90 17.78 -1.22
C ARG A 87 -4.32 17.74 -2.67
N GLN A 88 -5.51 17.22 -2.98
CA GLN A 88 -6.02 17.20 -4.35
C GLN A 88 -6.25 18.62 -4.88
N ALA A 89 -6.87 19.50 -4.08
CA ALA A 89 -7.07 20.88 -4.46
C ALA A 89 -5.75 21.63 -4.65
N VAL A 90 -4.76 21.37 -3.77
CA VAL A 90 -3.39 21.88 -3.92
C VAL A 90 -2.77 21.35 -5.21
N PHE A 91 -2.91 20.06 -5.55
CA PHE A 91 -2.36 19.48 -6.77
C PHE A 91 -3.01 20.03 -8.05
N GLU A 92 -4.32 20.27 -8.04
CA GLU A 92 -5.04 20.82 -9.19
C GLU A 92 -4.71 22.30 -9.41
N CYS A 93 -4.61 23.08 -8.31
CA CYS A 93 -4.42 24.52 -8.36
C CYS A 93 -2.95 24.94 -8.30
N TRP A 94 -2.05 24.07 -7.85
CA TRP A 94 -0.60 24.26 -7.81
C TRP A 94 0.12 22.90 -7.84
N PRO A 95 0.19 22.25 -9.02
CA PRO A 95 0.85 20.96 -9.16
C PRO A 95 2.31 21.00 -8.68
N MET A 96 2.57 20.31 -7.57
CA MET A 96 3.89 20.20 -6.94
C MET A 96 4.13 18.77 -6.47
N TRP A 97 5.20 18.13 -6.93
CA TRP A 97 5.48 16.74 -6.55
C TRP A 97 6.95 16.38 -6.62
N PHE A 98 7.31 15.26 -5.98
CA PHE A 98 8.62 14.65 -6.13
C PHE A 98 8.55 13.43 -7.07
N HIS A 99 9.46 13.34 -8.04
CA HIS A 99 9.62 12.17 -8.91
C HIS A 99 10.67 11.20 -8.32
N LYS A 100 10.43 9.89 -8.49
CA LYS A 100 11.21 8.82 -7.83
C LYS A 100 12.11 8.10 -8.82
N ARG A 101 13.43 8.37 -8.74
CA ARG A 101 14.60 7.54 -9.09
C ARG A 101 15.85 8.43 -9.16
N GLY A 102 16.99 7.97 -8.64
CA GLY A 102 18.23 8.76 -8.60
C GLY A 102 18.17 9.97 -7.64
N ARG A 103 18.70 11.12 -8.07
CA ARG A 103 18.59 12.39 -7.32
C ARG A 103 17.12 12.86 -7.36
N PRO A 104 16.44 13.12 -6.22
CA PRO A 104 15.03 13.48 -6.23
C PRO A 104 14.78 14.71 -7.07
N LEU A 105 13.79 14.62 -7.96
CA LEU A 105 13.30 15.78 -8.70
C LEU A 105 12.10 16.34 -7.98
N ASN A 106 12.12 17.62 -7.65
CA ASN A 106 10.96 18.36 -7.18
C ASN A 106 10.42 19.19 -8.33
N ILE A 107 9.19 18.93 -8.78
CA ILE A 107 8.60 19.56 -9.97
C ILE A 107 7.45 20.46 -9.54
N HIS A 108 7.48 21.70 -9.98
CA HIS A 108 6.42 22.70 -9.85
C HIS A 108 5.90 23.09 -11.24
N GLN A 109 4.61 22.91 -11.51
CA GLN A 109 3.98 23.46 -12.71
C GLN A 109 3.12 24.66 -12.35
N LEU A 110 3.58 25.86 -12.71
CA LEU A 110 2.89 27.10 -12.34
C LEU A 110 1.87 27.57 -13.38
N GLY A 111 1.79 26.92 -14.54
CA GLY A 111 0.83 27.25 -15.60
C GLY A 111 -0.64 27.21 -15.18
N ASN A 112 -0.99 26.29 -14.27
CA ASN A 112 -2.35 26.09 -13.76
C ASN A 112 -2.57 26.77 -12.40
N LEU A 113 -1.72 27.73 -12.02
CA LEU A 113 -1.81 28.35 -10.71
C LEU A 113 -3.13 29.11 -10.52
N ASP A 114 -3.98 28.63 -9.61
CA ASP A 114 -5.26 29.26 -9.25
C ASP A 114 -5.44 29.31 -7.73
N LEU A 115 -4.74 30.25 -7.09
CA LEU A 115 -4.86 30.49 -5.64
C LEU A 115 -6.28 30.89 -5.20
N PRO A 116 -7.04 31.72 -5.95
CA PRO A 116 -8.43 32.02 -5.61
C PRO A 116 -9.32 30.77 -5.54
N ARG A 117 -9.16 29.82 -6.46
CA ARG A 117 -9.88 28.53 -6.40
C ARG A 117 -9.39 27.68 -5.24
N LEU A 118 -8.08 27.59 -5.02
CA LEU A 118 -7.51 26.85 -3.90
C LEU A 118 -8.05 27.34 -2.56
N PHE A 119 -8.13 28.66 -2.37
CA PHE A 119 -8.57 29.25 -1.12
C PHE A 119 -10.07 29.15 -0.83
N LYS A 120 -10.87 28.61 -1.77
CA LYS A 120 -12.25 28.18 -1.50
C LYS A 120 -12.31 26.80 -0.82
N THR A 121 -11.25 26.00 -0.94
CA THR A 121 -11.19 24.63 -0.43
C THR A 121 -10.20 24.48 0.73
N CYS A 122 -9.16 25.29 0.79
CA CYS A 122 -8.09 25.25 1.79
C CYS A 122 -7.76 26.65 2.27
N THR A 123 -7.71 26.93 3.57
CA THR A 123 -7.33 28.28 4.03
C THR A 123 -5.88 28.60 3.67
N PRO A 124 -5.50 29.87 3.46
CA PRO A 124 -4.10 30.25 3.21
C PRO A 124 -3.13 29.74 4.27
N GLU A 125 -3.57 29.72 5.54
CA GLU A 125 -2.81 29.20 6.68
C GLU A 125 -2.63 27.69 6.55
N ARG A 126 -3.71 26.95 6.24
CA ARG A 126 -3.65 25.49 6.09
C ARG A 126 -2.80 25.06 4.89
N HIS A 127 -2.88 25.81 3.80
CA HIS A 127 -2.01 25.61 2.64
C HIS A 127 -0.55 25.93 2.98
N TRP A 128 -0.27 26.97 3.76
CA TRP A 128 1.09 27.24 4.22
C TRP A 128 1.64 26.12 5.10
N GLN A 129 0.83 25.58 6.02
CA GLN A 129 1.18 24.43 6.83
C GLN A 129 1.52 23.19 5.96
N SER A 130 0.76 22.94 4.89
CA SER A 130 1.07 21.83 3.99
C SER A 130 2.40 22.05 3.23
N VAL A 131 2.71 23.29 2.84
CA VAL A 131 4.03 23.64 2.25
C VAL A 131 5.17 23.38 3.25
N LEU A 132 4.98 23.76 4.52
CA LEU A 132 5.99 23.53 5.57
C LEU A 132 6.25 22.04 5.81
N VAL A 133 5.20 21.24 5.91
CA VAL A 133 5.32 19.79 6.12
C VAL A 133 5.89 19.10 4.87
N ASN A 134 5.53 19.54 3.67
CA ASN A 134 6.15 19.05 2.44
C ASN A 134 7.66 19.37 2.40
N CYS A 135 8.06 20.56 2.84
CA CYS A 135 9.47 20.94 2.97
C CYS A 135 10.20 20.06 4.00
N GLU A 136 9.58 19.79 5.15
CA GLU A 136 10.16 18.92 6.18
C GLU A 136 10.32 17.47 5.71
N SER A 137 9.41 16.98 4.86
CA SER A 137 9.48 15.63 4.28
C SER A 137 10.74 15.41 3.44
N LEU A 138 11.33 16.50 2.94
CA LEU A 138 12.57 16.47 2.17
C LEU A 138 13.70 15.81 2.94
N THR A 139 13.94 16.27 4.16
CA THR A 139 15.03 15.80 5.00
C THR A 139 14.65 14.57 5.82
N ARG A 140 13.36 14.40 6.19
CA ARG A 140 12.91 13.22 6.96
C ARG A 140 12.82 11.95 6.13
N GLU A 141 12.37 12.07 4.89
CA GLU A 141 11.95 10.90 4.10
C GLU A 141 12.59 10.86 2.72
N ILE A 142 12.53 11.95 1.96
CA ILE A 142 12.87 11.95 0.53
C ILE A 142 14.37 11.78 0.29
N LEU A 143 15.23 12.61 0.90
CA LEU A 143 16.68 12.51 0.76
C LEU A 143 17.24 11.19 1.34
N PRO A 144 16.79 10.71 2.51
CA PRO A 144 17.16 9.39 3.00
C PRO A 144 16.73 8.24 2.06
N ALA A 145 15.50 8.28 1.55
CA ALA A 145 15.01 7.26 0.61
C ALA A 145 15.79 7.26 -0.71
N ALA A 146 16.12 8.44 -1.23
CA ALA A 146 16.93 8.58 -2.43
C ALA A 146 18.36 8.08 -2.21
N SER A 147 18.97 8.40 -1.07
CA SER A 147 20.30 7.93 -0.71
C SER A 147 20.36 6.40 -0.66
N ARG A 148 19.32 5.77 -0.08
CA ARG A 148 19.19 4.30 -0.07
C ARG A 148 19.03 3.74 -1.49
N GLY A 149 18.14 4.32 -2.29
CA GLY A 149 17.88 3.86 -3.66
C GLY A 149 19.06 4.02 -4.63
N ALA A 150 19.99 4.93 -4.35
CA ALA A 150 21.18 5.18 -5.17
C ALA A 150 22.47 4.58 -4.59
N GLU A 151 22.39 3.90 -3.44
CA GLU A 151 23.53 3.31 -2.72
C GLU A 151 24.67 4.31 -2.44
N ARG A 152 24.33 5.60 -2.27
CA ARG A 152 25.27 6.69 -1.97
C ARG A 152 24.54 7.84 -1.31
N THR A 153 25.24 8.65 -0.53
CA THR A 153 24.65 9.86 0.06
C THR A 153 24.12 10.81 -1.03
N ILE A 154 22.83 11.10 -0.96
CA ILE A 154 22.16 12.14 -1.73
C ILE A 154 21.65 13.18 -0.74
N GLY A 155 22.41 14.27 -0.60
CA GLY A 155 22.06 15.39 0.28
C GLY A 155 21.26 16.51 -0.39
N THR A 156 21.03 16.42 -1.71
CA THR A 156 20.37 17.51 -2.46
C THR A 156 19.30 17.03 -3.43
N VAL A 157 18.34 17.91 -3.72
CA VAL A 157 17.32 17.73 -4.76
C VAL A 157 17.59 18.60 -5.98
N PHE A 158 17.03 18.18 -7.11
CA PHE A 158 16.96 18.97 -8.33
C PHE A 158 15.54 19.52 -8.44
N VAL A 159 15.39 20.84 -8.59
CA VAL A 159 14.07 21.48 -8.69
C VAL A 159 13.80 21.86 -10.15
N ILE A 160 12.61 21.53 -10.66
CA ILE A 160 12.14 21.95 -11.99
C ILE A 160 10.91 22.82 -11.80
N VAL A 161 10.96 24.06 -12.29
CA VAL A 161 9.82 24.98 -12.29
C VAL A 161 9.39 25.23 -13.72
N ASP A 162 8.24 24.68 -14.11
CA ASP A 162 7.65 24.88 -15.43
C ASP A 162 6.70 26.09 -15.43
N LEU A 163 7.04 27.09 -16.25
CA LEU A 163 6.31 28.34 -16.39
C LEU A 163 5.40 28.37 -17.62
N LYS A 164 5.20 27.26 -18.31
CA LYS A 164 4.28 27.22 -19.46
C LYS A 164 2.87 27.63 -19.03
N GLY A 165 2.37 28.74 -19.58
CA GLY A 165 1.06 29.31 -19.22
C GLY A 165 1.06 30.20 -17.97
N PHE A 166 2.20 30.37 -17.30
CA PHE A 166 2.34 31.23 -16.13
C PHE A 166 2.56 32.69 -16.54
N GLY A 167 1.74 33.60 -16.00
CA GLY A 167 1.79 35.03 -16.30
C GLY A 167 2.24 35.89 -15.13
N ILE A 168 2.49 37.17 -15.42
CA ILE A 168 2.89 38.16 -14.41
C ILE A 168 1.82 38.38 -13.33
N GLN A 169 0.53 38.24 -13.68
CA GLN A 169 -0.58 38.37 -12.73
C GLN A 169 -0.57 37.25 -11.68
N GLN A 170 -0.39 35.99 -12.11
CA GLN A 170 -0.28 34.84 -11.22
C GLN A 170 0.95 34.96 -10.30
N PHE A 171 2.07 35.47 -10.82
CA PHE A 171 3.25 35.76 -10.00
C PHE A 171 2.94 36.72 -8.84
N TRP A 172 2.28 37.84 -9.12
CA TRP A 172 1.94 38.80 -8.06
C TRP A 172 0.96 38.24 -7.03
N GLN A 173 0.07 37.32 -7.43
CA GLN A 173 -0.82 36.61 -6.49
C GLN A 173 -0.05 35.69 -5.54
N MET A 174 0.99 34.99 -6.01
CA MET A 174 1.75 34.03 -5.19
C MET A 174 3.02 34.61 -4.55
N LYS A 175 3.42 35.83 -4.88
CA LYS A 175 4.70 36.46 -4.47
C LYS A 175 5.00 36.32 -2.98
N SER A 176 4.01 36.55 -2.12
CA SER A 176 4.20 36.49 -0.66
C SER A 176 4.50 35.07 -0.17
N LEU A 177 3.89 34.07 -0.81
CA LEU A 177 4.07 32.66 -0.52
C LEU A 177 5.43 32.18 -1.03
N ALA A 178 5.77 32.52 -2.28
CA ALA A 178 7.09 32.22 -2.85
C ALA A 178 8.24 32.82 -2.02
N ARG A 179 8.12 34.09 -1.60
CA ARG A 179 9.13 34.74 -0.76
C ARG A 179 9.31 34.04 0.59
N ARG A 180 8.20 33.64 1.24
CA ARG A 180 8.25 32.89 2.51
C ARG A 180 8.88 31.51 2.32
N SER A 181 8.55 30.78 1.26
CA SER A 181 9.14 29.48 0.93
C SER A 181 10.66 29.58 0.73
N PHE A 182 11.14 30.58 -0.02
CA PHE A 182 12.57 30.81 -0.21
C PHE A 182 13.29 31.14 1.09
N GLN A 183 12.65 31.89 1.99
CA GLN A 183 13.22 32.20 3.30
C GLN A 183 13.36 30.93 4.14
N VAL A 184 12.29 30.14 4.28
CA VAL A 184 12.29 28.88 5.03
C VAL A 184 13.36 27.91 4.51
N SER A 185 13.46 27.76 3.19
CA SER A 185 14.47 26.88 2.58
C SER A 185 15.90 27.33 2.89
N GLN A 186 16.20 28.64 2.81
CA GLN A 186 17.54 29.17 3.04
C GLN A 186 17.94 29.18 4.52
N ASP A 187 17.00 29.47 5.42
CA ASP A 187 17.28 29.65 6.85
C ASP A 187 17.29 28.31 7.60
N TYR A 188 16.44 27.35 7.21
CA TYR A 188 16.18 26.15 8.00
C TYR A 188 16.50 24.83 7.31
N TYR A 189 16.59 24.82 5.97
CA TYR A 189 16.96 23.65 5.18
C TYR A 189 18.21 23.91 4.31
N PRO A 190 19.31 24.41 4.90
CA PRO A 190 20.51 24.75 4.15
C PRO A 190 21.03 23.55 3.36
N GLU A 191 21.62 23.83 2.20
CA GLU A 191 22.36 22.84 1.41
C GLU A 191 21.52 21.62 0.97
N THR A 192 20.19 21.77 0.89
CA THR A 192 19.27 20.73 0.39
C THR A 192 18.87 20.93 -1.07
N MET A 193 18.95 22.16 -1.60
CA MET A 193 18.74 22.45 -3.02
C MET A 193 20.08 22.48 -3.74
N GLY A 194 20.30 21.54 -4.66
CA GLY A 194 21.56 21.49 -5.40
C GLY A 194 21.51 22.19 -6.76
N GLN A 195 20.36 22.19 -7.44
CA GLN A 195 20.16 22.83 -8.75
C GLN A 195 18.67 23.11 -8.96
N LEU A 196 18.35 24.22 -9.61
CA LEU A 196 16.99 24.64 -9.95
C LEU A 196 16.94 25.03 -11.42
N ALA A 197 16.13 24.34 -12.22
CA ALA A 197 15.87 24.68 -13.61
C ALA A 197 14.49 25.32 -13.75
N ILE A 198 14.43 26.51 -14.36
CA ILE A 198 13.20 27.19 -14.76
C ILE A 198 13.01 26.94 -16.25
N VAL A 199 11.92 26.30 -16.64
CA VAL A 199 11.65 25.87 -18.02
C VAL A 199 10.41 26.54 -18.59
N ASN A 200 10.33 26.65 -19.91
CA ASN A 200 9.25 27.36 -20.61
C ASN A 200 9.06 28.81 -20.10
N ALA A 201 10.16 29.50 -19.76
CA ALA A 201 10.09 30.85 -19.24
C ALA A 201 9.45 31.81 -20.27
N PRO A 202 8.35 32.51 -19.94
CA PRO A 202 7.73 33.47 -20.86
C PRO A 202 8.61 34.71 -21.04
N ALA A 203 8.38 35.51 -22.09
CA ALA A 203 9.10 36.78 -22.29
C ALA A 203 8.96 37.75 -21.08
N SER A 204 7.84 37.66 -20.33
CA SER A 204 7.62 38.41 -19.09
C SER A 204 8.49 37.95 -17.91
N PHE A 205 9.18 36.81 -18.02
CA PHE A 205 9.97 36.23 -16.94
C PHE A 205 11.14 37.13 -16.52
N THR A 206 11.69 37.97 -17.40
CA THR A 206 12.76 38.93 -17.04
C THR A 206 12.32 39.87 -15.90
N ALA A 207 11.06 40.32 -15.91
CA ALA A 207 10.51 41.16 -14.84
C ALA A 207 10.28 40.35 -13.54
N ILE A 208 9.83 39.10 -13.66
CA ILE A 208 9.65 38.18 -12.53
C ILE A 208 11.01 37.87 -11.88
N TRP A 209 12.04 37.60 -12.67
CA TRP A 209 13.39 37.32 -12.22
C TRP A 209 14.02 38.52 -11.50
N ALA A 210 13.84 39.74 -12.03
CA ALA A 210 14.28 40.96 -11.36
C ALA A 210 13.64 41.15 -9.97
N ALA A 211 12.40 40.68 -9.78
CA ALA A 211 11.72 40.71 -8.49
C ALA A 211 12.18 39.61 -7.52
N ILE A 212 12.51 38.41 -8.02
CA ILE A 212 12.93 37.24 -7.20
C ILE A 212 14.41 37.33 -6.80
N ARG A 213 15.30 37.80 -7.69
CA ARG A 213 16.76 37.80 -7.48
C ARG A 213 17.22 38.39 -6.14
N PRO A 214 16.64 39.49 -5.61
CA PRO A 214 17.02 40.03 -4.31
C PRO A 214 16.67 39.13 -3.10
N TRP A 215 15.86 38.09 -3.27
CA TRP A 215 15.46 37.15 -2.20
C TRP A 215 16.39 35.94 -2.11
N LEU A 216 17.25 35.74 -3.12
CA LEU A 216 18.12 34.59 -3.23
C LEU A 216 19.53 34.95 -2.75
N SER A 217 20.15 34.07 -1.96
CA SER A 217 21.58 34.14 -1.67
C SER A 217 22.40 34.04 -2.96
N LYS A 218 23.63 34.58 -2.96
CA LYS A 218 24.54 34.48 -4.11
C LYS A 218 24.70 33.04 -4.59
N GLU A 219 24.90 32.12 -3.65
CA GLU A 219 25.04 30.70 -3.92
C GLU A 219 23.76 30.07 -4.51
N THR A 220 22.58 30.47 -4.03
CA THR A 220 21.31 30.00 -4.60
C THR A 220 21.13 30.50 -6.03
N ALA A 221 21.44 31.77 -6.30
CA ALA A 221 21.34 32.35 -7.63
C ALA A 221 22.29 31.69 -8.65
N GLU A 222 23.45 31.20 -8.22
CA GLU A 222 24.39 30.44 -9.05
C GLU A 222 23.89 29.03 -9.40
N LYS A 223 22.94 28.48 -8.64
CA LYS A 223 22.33 27.15 -8.87
C LYS A 223 21.09 27.21 -9.78
N VAL A 224 20.70 28.39 -10.29
CA VAL A 224 19.50 28.59 -11.11
C VAL A 224 19.84 28.65 -12.60
N ASP A 225 19.29 27.71 -13.36
CA ASP A 225 19.31 27.71 -14.83
C ASP A 225 17.96 28.16 -15.38
N ILE A 226 17.97 29.12 -16.31
CA ILE A 226 16.75 29.62 -16.98
C ILE A 226 16.80 29.12 -18.42
N LEU A 227 15.87 28.23 -18.76
CA LEU A 227 15.83 27.50 -20.02
C LEU A 227 14.60 27.87 -20.84
N GLY A 228 14.76 27.90 -22.16
CA GLY A 228 13.71 28.17 -23.14
C GLY A 228 12.77 26.97 -23.34
N SER A 229 12.20 26.84 -24.53
CA SER A 229 11.34 25.71 -24.93
C SER A 229 12.11 24.44 -25.30
N ASP A 230 13.41 24.57 -25.54
CA ASP A 230 14.41 23.53 -25.85
C ASP A 230 15.07 22.93 -24.60
N TYR A 231 14.55 23.27 -23.42
CA TYR A 231 15.07 22.85 -22.11
C TYR A 231 15.26 21.33 -21.96
N ARG A 232 14.55 20.52 -22.74
CA ARG A 232 14.57 19.06 -22.62
C ARG A 232 15.96 18.48 -22.86
N GLU A 233 16.67 18.95 -23.89
CA GLU A 233 18.03 18.46 -24.18
C GLU A 233 18.99 18.82 -23.04
N VAL A 234 18.89 20.04 -22.52
CA VAL A 234 19.68 20.52 -21.37
C VAL A 234 19.38 19.74 -20.09
N LEU A 235 18.12 19.38 -19.84
CA LEU A 235 17.75 18.56 -18.68
C LEU A 235 18.21 17.11 -18.81
N LEU A 236 18.31 16.56 -20.04
CA LEU A 236 18.80 15.21 -20.28
C LEU A 236 20.31 15.07 -20.02
N ASP A 237 21.08 16.15 -20.11
CA ASP A 237 22.50 16.18 -19.70
C ASP A 237 22.67 16.11 -18.18
N LEU A 238 21.62 16.41 -17.41
CA LEU A 238 21.66 16.54 -15.95
C LEU A 238 20.84 15.48 -15.21
N ILE A 239 19.87 14.88 -15.91
CA ILE A 239 18.88 13.94 -15.38
C ILE A 239 18.76 12.80 -16.40
N ASP A 240 18.93 11.55 -15.94
CA ASP A 240 18.76 10.37 -16.80
C ASP A 240 17.39 10.41 -17.50
N ALA A 241 17.37 10.02 -18.78
CA ALA A 241 16.16 10.13 -19.62
C ALA A 241 14.93 9.40 -19.05
N GLU A 242 15.16 8.33 -18.30
CA GLU A 242 14.15 7.56 -17.58
C GLU A 242 13.55 8.27 -16.36
N ASN A 243 14.24 9.28 -15.84
CA ASN A 243 13.89 10.06 -14.64
C ASN A 243 13.32 11.45 -15.00
N LEU A 244 13.40 11.88 -16.26
CA LEU A 244 12.84 13.17 -16.69
C LEU A 244 11.34 13.02 -17.01
N PRO A 245 10.42 13.71 -16.28
CA PRO A 245 8.98 13.60 -16.52
C PRO A 245 8.60 14.12 -17.90
N ARG A 246 7.65 13.45 -18.57
CA ARG A 246 7.02 13.97 -19.79
C ARG A 246 6.11 15.16 -19.45
N ILE A 247 6.67 16.35 -19.40
CA ILE A 247 5.92 17.62 -19.25
C ILE A 247 5.13 17.84 -20.54
N SER A 248 3.82 17.58 -20.54
CA SER A 248 2.99 17.61 -21.76
C SER A 248 2.82 19.03 -22.29
N SER A 249 3.24 19.27 -23.53
CA SER A 249 2.91 20.48 -24.27
C SER A 249 1.52 20.35 -24.93
N ARG A 250 0.46 20.86 -24.29
CA ARG A 250 -0.77 21.20 -25.01
C ARG A 250 -0.62 22.60 -25.63
N SER A 251 -0.84 22.71 -26.94
CA SER A 251 -1.02 23.96 -27.68
C SER A 251 -2.32 23.85 -28.46
N ASP A 252 -3.14 24.88 -28.29
CA ASP A 252 -4.10 25.49 -29.21
C ASP A 252 -5.10 24.61 -29.98
N GLY A 253 -6.36 24.78 -29.61
CA GLY A 253 -7.52 24.24 -30.32
C GLY A 253 -8.80 24.92 -29.87
N ASN A 254 -8.87 26.23 -30.10
CA ASN A 254 -10.09 27.02 -29.95
C ASN A 254 -11.10 26.58 -31.03
N SER A 255 -12.24 26.02 -30.64
CA SER A 255 -13.43 26.01 -31.49
C SER A 255 -14.67 26.21 -30.64
N THR A 256 -15.32 27.33 -30.92
CA THR A 256 -16.53 27.85 -30.29
C THR A 256 -17.78 27.32 -30.96
N SER A 257 -18.77 26.94 -30.16
CA SER A 257 -20.23 27.13 -30.34
C SER A 257 -20.93 26.22 -29.33
N SER A 258 -22.08 26.50 -28.73
CA SER A 258 -22.85 27.71 -28.42
C SER A 258 -24.00 27.20 -27.52
N ASN A 259 -24.29 27.94 -26.45
CA ASN A 259 -25.37 27.74 -25.47
C ASN A 259 -26.68 27.10 -25.99
N SER A 260 -27.28 26.24 -25.17
CA SER A 260 -28.59 26.52 -24.54
C SER A 260 -28.98 25.45 -23.52
N SER A 261 -29.22 25.86 -22.27
CA SER A 261 -30.05 25.13 -21.30
C SER A 261 -31.52 25.51 -21.54
N PRO A 262 -32.51 24.69 -21.15
CA PRO A 262 -33.00 24.79 -19.77
C PRO A 262 -33.43 23.47 -19.11
N SER A 263 -33.47 23.56 -17.78
CA SER A 263 -33.98 22.60 -16.79
C SER A 263 -35.41 22.11 -17.01
N THR A 264 -35.69 20.84 -16.72
CA THR A 264 -36.98 20.38 -16.17
C THR A 264 -36.81 19.13 -15.29
N THR A 265 -37.35 19.23 -14.07
CA THR A 265 -37.59 18.19 -13.06
C THR A 265 -38.72 17.25 -13.52
N SER A 266 -38.59 15.93 -13.33
CA SER A 266 -39.74 15.00 -13.10
C SER A 266 -39.30 13.53 -13.06
N THR A 267 -39.44 12.93 -11.86
CA THR A 267 -39.92 11.57 -11.54
C THR A 267 -39.71 10.39 -12.49
N ALA A 268 -38.94 9.40 -12.01
CA ALA A 268 -38.83 8.05 -12.57
C ALA A 268 -40.09 7.21 -12.35
N PRO A 269 -40.50 6.36 -13.32
CA PRO A 269 -41.33 5.19 -13.07
C PRO A 269 -40.49 3.88 -13.05
N PRO A 270 -40.92 2.85 -12.30
CA PRO A 270 -40.12 1.66 -12.00
C PRO A 270 -40.42 0.49 -12.94
N SER A 271 -39.38 -0.23 -13.37
CA SER A 271 -39.45 -1.62 -13.90
C SER A 271 -38.03 -2.03 -14.32
N GLN A 272 -37.49 -3.21 -14.09
CA GLN A 272 -37.96 -4.49 -13.56
C GLN A 272 -36.68 -5.27 -13.22
N SER A 273 -36.68 -5.99 -12.09
CA SER A 273 -35.61 -6.88 -11.68
C SER A 273 -35.51 -8.11 -12.59
N SER A 274 -34.40 -8.27 -13.31
CA SER A 274 -34.02 -9.55 -13.92
C SER A 274 -32.98 -10.24 -13.03
N THR A 275 -33.44 -11.14 -12.16
CA THR A 275 -32.56 -12.05 -11.41
C THR A 275 -32.05 -13.16 -12.32
N SER A 276 -30.94 -12.92 -13.03
CA SER A 276 -30.03 -13.99 -13.44
C SER A 276 -29.02 -14.17 -12.32
N SER A 277 -29.22 -15.13 -11.42
CA SER A 277 -28.26 -15.33 -10.32
C SER A 277 -26.99 -15.97 -10.86
N ASN A 278 -25.96 -15.15 -11.13
CA ASN A 278 -24.61 -15.65 -11.41
C ASN A 278 -24.17 -16.61 -10.29
N PRO A 279 -23.52 -17.75 -10.61
CA PRO A 279 -22.97 -18.63 -9.60
C PRO A 279 -21.94 -17.87 -8.76
N LYS A 280 -22.00 -18.05 -7.43
CA LYS A 280 -21.06 -17.43 -6.48
C LYS A 280 -19.93 -18.39 -6.18
N TYR A 281 -18.70 -17.90 -6.25
CA TYR A 281 -17.50 -18.69 -5.97
C TYR A 281 -16.74 -18.13 -4.77
N VAL A 282 -16.13 -19.02 -4.00
CA VAL A 282 -15.09 -18.68 -3.03
C VAL A 282 -13.80 -19.32 -3.50
N VAL A 283 -12.73 -18.56 -3.65
CA VAL A 283 -11.41 -19.07 -4.06
C VAL A 283 -10.35 -18.64 -3.05
N ALA A 284 -9.18 -19.28 -3.04
CA ALA A 284 -8.04 -18.82 -2.26
C ALA A 284 -6.83 -18.49 -3.16
N HIS A 285 -6.08 -17.46 -2.80
CA HIS A 285 -4.86 -17.10 -3.50
C HIS A 285 -3.72 -18.03 -3.10
N HIS A 286 -3.10 -18.71 -4.05
CA HIS A 286 -2.11 -19.74 -3.79
C HIS A 286 -0.76 -19.36 -4.39
N MET A 287 0.27 -19.24 -3.55
CA MET A 287 1.63 -18.92 -3.97
C MET A 287 2.29 -20.16 -4.56
N VAL A 288 2.40 -20.21 -5.90
CA VAL A 288 3.06 -21.32 -6.61
C VAL A 288 4.56 -21.34 -6.31
N GLY A 289 5.16 -20.18 -6.04
CA GLY A 289 6.55 -20.05 -5.60
C GLY A 289 6.92 -20.91 -4.38
N ASN A 290 5.95 -21.25 -3.51
CA ASN A 290 6.18 -22.06 -2.32
C ASN A 290 6.03 -23.58 -2.55
N THR A 291 5.82 -24.00 -3.82
CA THR A 291 5.47 -25.39 -4.17
C THR A 291 6.58 -26.16 -4.88
N TYR A 292 7.83 -25.68 -4.88
CA TYR A 292 8.94 -26.35 -5.58
C TYR A 292 9.06 -27.85 -5.25
N THR A 293 8.78 -28.23 -4.01
CA THR A 293 8.83 -29.61 -3.51
C THR A 293 7.51 -30.39 -3.62
N TYR A 294 6.41 -29.76 -4.07
CA TYR A 294 5.11 -30.43 -4.17
C TYR A 294 5.15 -31.53 -5.24
N ALA A 295 4.52 -32.65 -4.92
CA ALA A 295 4.02 -33.63 -5.89
C ALA A 295 2.51 -33.43 -6.11
N ILE A 296 1.93 -34.14 -7.09
CA ILE A 296 0.47 -34.10 -7.37
C ILE A 296 -0.36 -34.45 -6.13
N ARG A 297 0.09 -35.41 -5.30
CA ARG A 297 -0.59 -35.75 -4.04
C ARG A 297 -0.69 -34.55 -3.09
N ASP A 298 0.30 -33.67 -3.12
CA ASP A 298 0.35 -32.53 -2.21
C ASP A 298 -0.68 -31.48 -2.61
N TRP A 299 -0.80 -31.23 -3.92
CA TRP A 299 -1.90 -30.46 -4.48
C TRP A 299 -3.27 -31.09 -4.21
N ALA A 300 -3.40 -32.41 -4.32
CA ALA A 300 -4.66 -33.11 -4.06
C ALA A 300 -5.12 -32.96 -2.60
N GLU A 301 -4.19 -33.00 -1.64
CA GLU A 301 -4.47 -32.73 -0.23
C GLU A 301 -4.95 -31.29 -0.01
N ASP A 302 -4.26 -30.30 -0.59
CA ASP A 302 -4.64 -28.88 -0.48
C ASP A 302 -6.03 -28.62 -1.10
N ILE A 303 -6.29 -29.18 -2.27
CA ILE A 303 -7.59 -29.12 -2.95
C ILE A 303 -8.69 -29.75 -2.08
N THR A 304 -8.41 -30.89 -1.45
CA THR A 304 -9.37 -31.59 -0.58
C THR A 304 -9.69 -30.75 0.66
N HIS A 305 -8.67 -30.17 1.30
CA HIS A 305 -8.86 -29.31 2.47
C HIS A 305 -9.61 -28.02 2.11
N ALA A 306 -9.24 -27.36 1.01
CA ALA A 306 -9.90 -26.15 0.55
C ALA A 306 -11.37 -26.41 0.23
N HIS A 307 -11.65 -27.46 -0.56
CA HIS A 307 -13.01 -27.86 -0.91
C HIS A 307 -13.84 -28.19 0.34
N GLY A 308 -13.27 -28.93 1.31
CA GLY A 308 -13.92 -29.23 2.58
C GLY A 308 -14.28 -27.99 3.41
N ALA A 309 -13.52 -26.90 3.25
CA ALA A 309 -13.78 -25.60 3.86
C ALA A 309 -14.69 -24.68 3.03
N GLY A 310 -15.30 -25.20 1.95
CA GLY A 310 -16.20 -24.44 1.09
C GLY A 310 -15.50 -23.49 0.11
N ILE A 311 -14.18 -23.61 -0.08
CA ILE A 311 -13.41 -22.93 -1.11
C ILE A 311 -13.51 -23.76 -2.39
N ASP A 312 -14.01 -23.15 -3.47
CA ASP A 312 -14.29 -23.78 -4.76
C ASP A 312 -13.07 -23.79 -5.70
N GLY A 313 -12.01 -23.04 -5.39
CA GLY A 313 -10.86 -22.98 -6.28
C GLY A 313 -9.62 -22.22 -5.78
N PHE A 314 -8.56 -22.25 -6.57
CA PHE A 314 -7.34 -21.46 -6.34
C PHE A 314 -7.02 -20.47 -7.46
N ALA A 315 -6.63 -19.26 -7.06
CA ALA A 315 -5.93 -18.29 -7.91
C ALA A 315 -4.43 -18.59 -7.80
N LEU A 316 -3.85 -19.19 -8.84
CA LEU A 316 -2.46 -19.66 -8.86
C LEU A 316 -1.51 -18.50 -9.15
N ASN A 317 -0.93 -17.91 -8.10
CA ASN A 317 0.07 -16.86 -8.21
C ASN A 317 1.40 -17.47 -8.67
N MET A 318 1.74 -17.24 -9.94
CA MET A 318 2.94 -17.81 -10.54
C MET A 318 3.91 -16.72 -11.01
N GLY A 319 5.20 -16.94 -10.77
CA GLY A 319 6.31 -16.16 -11.31
C GLY A 319 6.86 -16.74 -12.62
N ARG A 320 7.94 -16.12 -13.11
CA ARG A 320 8.51 -16.42 -14.45
C ARG A 320 9.33 -17.70 -14.54
N ASP A 321 9.73 -18.30 -13.42
CA ASP A 321 10.66 -19.43 -13.44
C ASP A 321 10.01 -20.67 -14.09
N ASP A 322 10.75 -21.32 -15.00
CA ASP A 322 10.23 -22.40 -15.84
C ASP A 322 9.58 -23.55 -15.05
N TRP A 323 10.10 -23.86 -13.87
CA TRP A 323 9.58 -24.93 -13.01
C TRP A 323 8.17 -24.64 -12.47
N GLN A 324 7.78 -23.36 -12.33
CA GLN A 324 6.45 -23.00 -11.82
C GLN A 324 5.35 -23.39 -12.81
N SER A 325 5.61 -23.36 -14.12
CA SER A 325 4.65 -23.83 -15.12
C SER A 325 4.35 -25.32 -14.97
N ALA A 326 5.35 -26.13 -14.60
CA ALA A 326 5.14 -27.55 -14.29
C ALA A 326 4.30 -27.75 -13.02
N LYS A 327 4.47 -26.89 -12.00
CA LYS A 327 3.65 -26.94 -10.78
C LYS A 327 2.21 -26.50 -11.00
N VAL A 328 1.97 -25.54 -11.89
CA VAL A 328 0.62 -25.21 -12.35
C VAL A 328 -0.02 -26.41 -13.05
N ALA A 329 0.72 -27.13 -13.91
CA ALA A 329 0.22 -28.35 -14.54
C ALA A 329 -0.10 -29.45 -13.51
N ASP A 330 0.76 -29.66 -12.51
CA ASP A 330 0.50 -30.59 -11.39
C ASP A 330 -0.79 -30.23 -10.65
N ALA A 331 -1.05 -28.94 -10.40
CA ALA A 331 -2.27 -28.46 -9.75
C ALA A 331 -3.53 -28.77 -10.58
N TYR A 332 -3.50 -28.51 -11.90
CA TYR A 332 -4.59 -28.84 -12.80
C TYR A 332 -4.86 -30.35 -12.89
N GLU A 333 -3.80 -31.17 -12.90
CA GLU A 333 -3.94 -32.62 -12.88
C GLU A 333 -4.52 -33.12 -11.55
N ALA A 334 -4.07 -32.58 -10.41
CA ALA A 334 -4.65 -32.90 -9.11
C ALA A 334 -6.14 -32.52 -9.01
N ALA A 335 -6.52 -31.35 -9.53
CA ALA A 335 -7.92 -30.92 -9.60
C ALA A 335 -8.77 -31.80 -10.53
N ARG A 336 -8.17 -32.30 -11.62
CA ARG A 336 -8.81 -33.24 -12.54
C ARG A 336 -9.04 -34.60 -11.89
N GLN A 337 -8.03 -35.10 -11.17
CA GLN A 337 -8.06 -36.40 -10.48
C GLN A 337 -8.98 -36.41 -9.25
N SER A 338 -9.17 -35.27 -8.57
CA SER A 338 -9.99 -35.20 -7.36
C SER A 338 -11.48 -35.47 -7.61
N GLY A 339 -11.98 -35.16 -8.81
CA GLY A 339 -13.40 -35.27 -9.13
C GLY A 339 -14.31 -34.27 -8.39
N LEU A 340 -13.72 -33.30 -7.67
CA LEU A 340 -14.45 -32.33 -6.83
C LEU A 340 -14.98 -31.11 -7.61
N ASP A 341 -14.77 -31.08 -8.93
CA ASP A 341 -14.99 -29.91 -9.78
C ASP A 341 -14.24 -28.64 -9.30
N PHE A 342 -13.13 -28.82 -8.58
CA PHE A 342 -12.33 -27.74 -8.03
C PHE A 342 -11.74 -26.86 -9.13
N LYS A 343 -11.90 -25.55 -9.02
CA LYS A 343 -11.56 -24.59 -10.07
C LYS A 343 -10.19 -23.97 -9.87
N LEU A 344 -9.51 -23.67 -10.97
CA LEU A 344 -8.21 -23.04 -10.96
C LEU A 344 -8.20 -21.91 -12.00
N PHE A 345 -7.41 -20.87 -11.73
CA PHE A 345 -7.05 -19.88 -12.74
C PHE A 345 -5.68 -19.30 -12.45
N ILE A 346 -5.01 -18.83 -13.49
CA ILE A 346 -3.68 -18.23 -13.37
C ILE A 346 -3.81 -16.80 -12.87
N SER A 347 -2.99 -16.45 -11.88
CA SER A 347 -2.67 -15.08 -11.50
C SER A 347 -1.19 -14.84 -11.80
N PHE A 348 -0.88 -14.12 -12.88
CA PHE A 348 0.51 -13.82 -13.22
C PHE A 348 1.12 -12.84 -12.23
N ASP A 349 2.24 -13.19 -11.60
CA ASP A 349 3.01 -12.27 -10.77
C ASP A 349 3.84 -11.34 -11.65
N MET A 350 3.30 -10.16 -11.92
CA MET A 350 3.91 -9.17 -12.78
C MET A 350 5.10 -8.45 -12.11
N ALA A 351 5.37 -8.69 -10.82
CA ALA A 351 6.64 -8.31 -10.22
C ALA A 351 7.79 -9.24 -10.66
N SER A 352 7.47 -10.46 -11.09
CA SER A 352 8.42 -11.47 -11.58
C SER A 352 8.58 -11.44 -13.10
N PHE A 353 7.49 -11.32 -13.85
CA PHE A 353 7.48 -11.34 -15.30
C PHE A 353 8.00 -10.03 -15.94
N PRO A 354 8.82 -10.09 -17.00
CA PRO A 354 9.09 -8.91 -17.81
C PRO A 354 7.79 -8.44 -18.51
N CYS A 355 7.70 -7.15 -18.82
CA CYS A 355 6.52 -6.61 -19.52
C CYS A 355 6.82 -5.36 -20.37
N GLY A 356 8.03 -5.27 -20.90
CA GLY A 356 8.51 -4.13 -21.70
C GLY A 356 8.21 -4.26 -23.19
N SER A 357 7.90 -5.45 -23.70
CA SER A 357 7.79 -5.75 -25.13
C SER A 357 6.55 -6.59 -25.49
N PRO A 358 6.13 -6.60 -26.78
CA PRO A 358 5.08 -7.50 -27.26
C PRO A 358 5.39 -8.99 -27.05
N GLN A 359 6.68 -9.37 -27.04
CA GLN A 359 7.12 -10.74 -26.80
C GLN A 359 6.85 -11.17 -25.37
N ASP A 360 7.02 -10.27 -24.40
CA ASP A 360 6.72 -10.54 -22.99
C ASP A 360 5.22 -10.87 -22.81
N ALA A 361 4.34 -10.09 -23.45
CA ALA A 361 2.91 -10.44 -23.50
C ALA A 361 2.67 -11.79 -24.19
N GLY A 362 3.43 -12.10 -25.24
CA GLY A 362 3.39 -13.40 -25.92
C GLY A 362 3.62 -14.58 -24.98
N THR A 363 4.57 -14.47 -24.06
CA THR A 363 4.81 -15.48 -23.02
C THR A 363 3.57 -15.68 -22.15
N LEU A 364 2.95 -14.61 -21.65
CA LEU A 364 1.73 -14.69 -20.83
C LEU A 364 0.58 -15.33 -21.60
N ARG A 365 0.39 -14.94 -22.87
CA ARG A 365 -0.66 -15.50 -23.74
C ARG A 365 -0.46 -17.00 -23.98
N ASN A 366 0.77 -17.44 -24.20
CA ASN A 366 1.09 -18.86 -24.40
C ASN A 366 0.73 -19.69 -23.16
N ILE A 367 1.07 -19.19 -21.97
CA ILE A 367 0.71 -19.87 -20.71
C ILE A 367 -0.81 -19.90 -20.52
N ALA A 368 -1.51 -18.78 -20.73
CA ALA A 368 -2.96 -18.72 -20.59
C ALA A 368 -3.68 -19.70 -21.56
N ARG A 369 -3.22 -19.76 -22.82
CA ARG A 369 -3.78 -20.63 -23.87
C ARG A 369 -3.74 -22.12 -23.52
N THR A 370 -2.76 -22.56 -22.73
CA THR A 370 -2.64 -23.95 -22.28
C THR A 370 -3.87 -24.40 -21.48
N TYR A 371 -4.50 -23.50 -20.72
CA TYR A 371 -5.56 -23.87 -19.77
C TYR A 371 -6.95 -23.34 -20.13
N LEU A 372 -7.10 -22.51 -21.17
CA LEU A 372 -8.38 -21.90 -21.55
C LEU A 372 -9.53 -22.90 -21.57
N ASN A 373 -9.32 -24.08 -22.16
CA ASN A 373 -10.34 -25.12 -22.34
C ASN A 373 -10.21 -26.29 -21.35
N HIS A 374 -9.39 -26.16 -20.31
CA HIS A 374 -9.26 -27.20 -19.29
C HIS A 374 -10.56 -27.29 -18.47
N GLN A 375 -11.01 -28.50 -18.12
CA GLN A 375 -12.29 -28.69 -17.42
C GLN A 375 -12.34 -28.03 -16.03
N ASN A 376 -11.19 -27.96 -15.35
CA ASN A 376 -11.03 -27.31 -14.05
C ASN A 376 -10.69 -25.81 -14.15
N GLN A 377 -10.61 -25.21 -15.34
CA GLN A 377 -10.40 -23.76 -15.48
C GLN A 377 -11.65 -23.02 -15.00
N LEU A 378 -11.50 -22.08 -14.07
CA LEU A 378 -12.60 -21.22 -13.63
C LEU A 378 -13.09 -20.39 -14.82
N ARG A 379 -14.41 -20.34 -15.02
CA ARG A 379 -15.04 -19.57 -16.08
C ARG A 379 -16.15 -18.68 -15.54
N LEU A 380 -16.17 -17.43 -15.99
CA LEU A 380 -17.25 -16.47 -15.76
C LEU A 380 -17.77 -15.96 -17.10
N ALA A 381 -19.09 -15.85 -17.24
CA ALA A 381 -19.73 -15.51 -18.51
C ALA A 381 -19.17 -16.33 -19.70
N ASN A 382 -18.97 -17.64 -19.47
CA ASN A 382 -18.34 -18.60 -20.39
C ASN A 382 -16.91 -18.30 -20.85
N ARG A 383 -16.21 -17.34 -20.21
CA ARG A 383 -14.83 -16.97 -20.51
C ARG A 383 -13.89 -17.41 -19.39
N ALA A 384 -12.69 -17.87 -19.74
CA ALA A 384 -11.69 -18.33 -18.77
C ALA A 384 -11.20 -17.17 -17.90
N VAL A 385 -11.33 -17.30 -16.58
CA VAL A 385 -10.83 -16.28 -15.65
C VAL A 385 -9.31 -16.26 -15.71
N ILE A 386 -8.72 -15.07 -15.83
CA ILE A 386 -7.28 -14.83 -15.74
C ILE A 386 -7.08 -13.59 -14.87
N SER A 387 -6.06 -13.63 -14.01
CA SER A 387 -5.73 -12.57 -13.06
C SER A 387 -4.25 -12.20 -13.17
N THR A 388 -3.88 -11.15 -12.44
CA THR A 388 -2.48 -10.79 -12.15
C THR A 388 -2.34 -10.38 -10.70
N PHE A 389 -1.11 -10.46 -10.19
CA PHE A 389 -0.63 -9.61 -9.10
C PHE A 389 0.23 -8.51 -9.72
N ALA A 390 -0.08 -7.25 -9.43
CA ALA A 390 0.49 -6.07 -10.09
C ALA A 390 0.29 -6.08 -11.63
N GLY A 391 1.06 -5.25 -12.33
CA GLY A 391 1.08 -5.15 -13.79
C GLY A 391 0.46 -3.86 -14.34
N GLU A 392 0.01 -2.96 -13.47
CA GLU A 392 -0.60 -1.68 -13.83
C GLU A 392 0.31 -0.75 -14.66
N SER A 393 1.62 -0.96 -14.59
CA SER A 393 2.65 -0.19 -15.30
C SER A 393 3.10 -0.86 -16.61
N CYS A 394 2.64 -2.08 -16.90
CA CYS A 394 3.10 -2.87 -18.03
C CYS A 394 2.55 -2.35 -19.36
N THR A 395 3.45 -1.92 -20.25
CA THR A 395 3.09 -1.34 -21.55
C THR A 395 3.20 -2.33 -22.70
N PHE A 396 4.00 -3.40 -22.58
CA PHE A 396 4.26 -4.35 -23.65
C PHE A 396 4.65 -3.68 -24.97
N GLY A 397 5.47 -2.63 -24.89
CA GLY A 397 5.94 -1.85 -26.02
C GLY A 397 4.91 -0.87 -26.62
N GLN A 398 3.76 -0.67 -25.98
CA GLN A 398 2.74 0.29 -26.39
C GLN A 398 2.90 1.64 -25.68
N ASP A 399 2.18 2.67 -26.17
CA ASP A 399 2.27 4.04 -25.64
C ASP A 399 1.73 4.23 -24.21
N SER A 400 0.89 3.30 -23.73
CA SER A 400 0.34 3.31 -22.38
C SER A 400 0.07 1.90 -21.87
N PRO A 401 0.02 1.69 -20.54
CA PRO A 401 -0.33 0.39 -19.97
C PRO A 401 -1.70 -0.12 -20.41
N ALA A 402 -2.71 0.77 -20.45
CA ALA A 402 -4.04 0.44 -20.94
C ALA A 402 -4.00 -0.04 -22.41
N SER A 403 -3.19 0.60 -23.27
CA SER A 403 -3.01 0.15 -24.65
C SER A 403 -2.26 -1.19 -24.73
N GLY A 404 -1.24 -1.37 -23.89
CA GLY A 404 -0.49 -2.61 -23.73
C GLY A 404 -1.39 -3.79 -23.43
N TRP A 405 -2.08 -3.75 -22.29
CA TRP A 405 -3.01 -4.79 -21.89
C TRP A 405 -4.16 -4.99 -22.88
N ARG A 406 -4.68 -3.91 -23.49
CA ARG A 406 -5.74 -4.01 -24.50
C ARG A 406 -5.27 -4.75 -25.75
N THR A 407 -4.18 -4.31 -26.37
CA THR A 407 -3.77 -4.76 -27.71
C THR A 407 -2.89 -5.99 -27.67
N GLN A 408 -2.01 -6.11 -26.67
CA GLN A 408 -1.05 -7.20 -26.56
C GLN A 408 -1.56 -8.35 -25.69
N PHE A 409 -2.67 -8.20 -24.97
CA PHE A 409 -3.19 -9.28 -24.13
C PHE A 409 -4.69 -9.53 -24.35
N VAL A 410 -5.57 -8.67 -23.84
CA VAL A 410 -7.02 -8.92 -23.75
C VAL A 410 -7.72 -9.01 -25.11
N ARG A 411 -7.40 -8.12 -26.04
CA ARG A 411 -7.98 -8.11 -27.41
C ARG A 411 -7.03 -8.69 -28.45
N HIS A 412 -5.90 -9.26 -28.05
CA HIS A 412 -4.99 -9.93 -28.97
C HIS A 412 -5.70 -11.15 -29.61
N PRO A 413 -5.53 -11.45 -30.91
CA PRO A 413 -6.20 -12.57 -31.59
C PRO A 413 -6.08 -13.93 -30.89
N ASP A 414 -5.00 -14.13 -30.14
CA ASP A 414 -4.76 -15.33 -29.32
C ASP A 414 -5.80 -15.54 -28.20
N LEU A 415 -6.34 -14.46 -27.61
CA LEU A 415 -7.17 -14.49 -26.40
C LEU A 415 -8.51 -13.75 -26.53
N ASN A 416 -8.69 -12.94 -27.58
CA ASN A 416 -9.85 -12.08 -27.75
C ASN A 416 -11.18 -12.86 -27.60
N GLY A 417 -12.05 -12.38 -26.70
CA GLY A 417 -13.34 -13.01 -26.40
C GLY A 417 -13.27 -14.31 -25.59
N GLN A 418 -12.08 -14.85 -25.28
CA GLN A 418 -11.91 -16.12 -24.58
C GLN A 418 -11.67 -15.96 -23.08
N ILE A 419 -11.17 -14.80 -22.64
CA ILE A 419 -10.80 -14.55 -21.23
C ILE A 419 -11.74 -13.56 -20.52
N TYR A 420 -11.86 -13.76 -19.21
CA TYR A 420 -12.48 -12.85 -18.24
C TYR A 420 -11.36 -12.32 -17.35
N PHE A 421 -10.89 -11.10 -17.63
CA PHE A 421 -9.67 -10.58 -17.02
C PHE A 421 -9.96 -9.79 -15.74
N ILE A 422 -9.39 -10.23 -14.61
CA ILE A 422 -9.59 -9.63 -13.28
C ILE A 422 -8.23 -9.40 -12.61
N PRO A 423 -7.52 -8.30 -12.91
CA PRO A 423 -6.19 -8.06 -12.36
C PRO A 423 -6.23 -7.46 -10.95
N ALA A 424 -5.15 -7.67 -10.19
CA ALA A 424 -4.80 -6.87 -9.01
C ALA A 424 -3.85 -5.74 -9.36
N PHE A 425 -4.37 -4.71 -10.02
CA PHE A 425 -3.63 -3.49 -10.30
C PHE A 425 -3.61 -2.57 -9.08
N PHE A 426 -2.42 -2.12 -8.69
CA PHE A 426 -2.22 -1.23 -7.55
C PHE A 426 -2.35 0.24 -7.96
N ILE A 427 -3.52 0.62 -8.49
CA ILE A 427 -3.83 1.98 -8.94
C ILE A 427 -5.06 2.55 -8.24
N ASP A 428 -5.18 3.87 -8.24
CA ASP A 428 -6.40 4.56 -7.79
C ASP A 428 -7.61 4.06 -8.59
N PRO A 429 -8.70 3.59 -7.93
CA PRO A 429 -9.92 3.15 -8.60
C PRO A 429 -10.52 4.16 -9.58
N ASN A 430 -10.31 5.46 -9.38
CA ASN A 430 -10.74 6.50 -10.34
C ASN A 430 -10.07 6.36 -11.71
N LYS A 431 -8.92 5.67 -11.79
CA LYS A 431 -8.21 5.35 -13.04
C LYS A 431 -8.69 4.06 -13.69
N PHE A 432 -9.57 3.28 -13.07
CA PHE A 432 -10.11 2.06 -13.68
C PHE A 432 -10.85 2.34 -14.99
N GLY A 433 -11.40 3.56 -15.16
CA GLY A 433 -11.97 4.01 -16.43
C GLY A 433 -10.99 3.96 -17.61
N GLU A 434 -9.68 4.12 -17.37
CA GLU A 434 -8.64 3.98 -18.41
C GLU A 434 -8.55 2.53 -18.94
N PHE A 435 -8.98 1.57 -18.12
CA PHE A 435 -8.96 0.13 -18.37
C PHE A 435 -10.36 -0.46 -18.63
N GLN A 436 -11.38 0.36 -18.86
CA GLN A 436 -12.79 -0.09 -19.03
C GLN A 436 -12.99 -1.16 -20.11
N ASP A 437 -12.12 -1.18 -21.13
CA ASP A 437 -12.14 -2.12 -22.26
C ASP A 437 -11.16 -3.31 -22.09
N VAL A 438 -10.52 -3.40 -20.93
CA VAL A 438 -9.46 -4.35 -20.59
C VAL A 438 -9.91 -5.22 -19.42
N MET A 439 -10.37 -4.60 -18.33
CA MET A 439 -10.76 -5.28 -17.10
C MET A 439 -12.23 -5.68 -17.14
N ASN A 440 -12.53 -6.93 -16.79
CA ASN A 440 -13.89 -7.42 -16.59
C ASN A 440 -14.32 -7.41 -15.12
N GLY A 441 -13.36 -7.27 -14.22
CA GLY A 441 -13.53 -6.97 -12.80
C GLY A 441 -12.19 -6.48 -12.25
N ASP A 442 -12.17 -6.12 -10.98
CA ASP A 442 -10.95 -5.80 -10.25
C ASP A 442 -10.79 -6.73 -9.04
N PHE A 443 -9.53 -7.12 -8.78
CA PHE A 443 -9.15 -7.81 -7.56
C PHE A 443 -8.26 -6.88 -6.73
N HIS A 444 -8.88 -6.04 -5.90
CA HIS A 444 -8.13 -5.07 -5.10
C HIS A 444 -7.50 -5.75 -3.88
N TRP A 445 -6.26 -6.24 -4.00
CA TRP A 445 -5.49 -6.94 -2.94
C TRP A 445 -5.57 -6.23 -1.59
N ASN A 446 -5.40 -4.91 -1.57
CA ASN A 446 -5.39 -4.10 -0.35
C ASN A 446 -6.80 -3.76 0.19
N SER A 447 -7.90 -4.17 -0.47
CA SER A 447 -9.27 -3.81 -0.05
C SER A 447 -9.79 -4.67 1.09
N GLY A 448 -9.08 -5.77 1.41
CA GLY A 448 -9.34 -6.62 2.57
C GLY A 448 -9.20 -5.89 3.90
N TRP A 449 -8.54 -4.73 3.94
CA TRP A 449 -8.19 -4.02 5.17
C TRP A 449 -8.43 -2.51 5.12
N PRO A 450 -8.81 -1.88 6.23
CA PRO A 450 -8.42 -0.50 6.49
C PRO A 450 -6.92 -0.48 6.78
N THR A 451 -6.12 0.16 5.93
CA THR A 451 -4.71 0.45 6.27
C THR A 451 -4.60 1.56 7.33
N LYS A 452 -5.69 2.34 7.53
CA LYS A 452 -6.02 3.17 8.70
C LYS A 452 -7.54 3.14 8.95
N LEU A 453 -7.99 3.08 10.21
CA LEU A 453 -9.42 3.22 10.59
C LEU A 453 -9.78 4.72 10.66
N THR A 454 -10.24 5.31 9.55
CA THR A 454 -10.79 6.67 9.57
C THR A 454 -12.24 6.67 9.07
N THR A 455 -13.08 7.51 9.68
CA THR A 455 -14.50 7.70 9.32
C THR A 455 -14.75 8.06 7.84
N PRO A 456 -13.89 8.84 7.16
CA PRO A 456 -14.05 9.13 5.73
C PRO A 456 -13.91 7.91 4.80
N PHE A 457 -13.09 6.92 5.17
CA PHE A 457 -12.94 5.66 4.41
C PHE A 457 -14.23 4.83 4.40
N VAL A 458 -14.96 4.82 5.51
CA VAL A 458 -16.27 4.16 5.64
C VAL A 458 -17.33 4.88 4.79
N VAL A 459 -17.22 6.21 4.66
CA VAL A 459 -18.14 7.05 3.88
C VAL A 459 -17.82 7.03 2.38
N SER A 460 -16.56 6.92 1.96
CA SER A 460 -16.21 6.84 0.53
C SER A 460 -16.64 5.50 -0.08
N LEU A 461 -16.43 4.38 0.64
CA LEU A 461 -16.86 3.06 0.20
C LEU A 461 -18.38 2.94 0.05
N ALA A 462 -19.15 3.68 0.88
CA ALA A 462 -20.61 3.75 0.78
C ALA A 462 -21.09 4.61 -0.41
N ASN A 463 -20.24 5.50 -0.94
CA ASN A 463 -20.62 6.50 -1.95
C ASN A 463 -20.06 6.23 -3.36
N THR A 464 -19.10 5.30 -3.54
CA THR A 464 -18.54 4.94 -4.85
C THR A 464 -19.28 3.81 -5.59
N LEU A 465 -20.39 3.33 -5.05
CA LEU A 465 -21.24 2.29 -5.66
C LEU A 465 -22.50 2.73 -6.43
N PRO A 466 -22.75 4.01 -6.78
CA PRO A 466 -23.73 4.30 -7.82
C PRO A 466 -23.05 4.42 -9.19
N GLY A 467 -22.83 3.25 -9.82
CA GLY A 467 -22.77 3.11 -11.29
C GLY A 467 -21.40 2.84 -11.94
N ALA A 468 -21.01 1.56 -12.07
CA ALA A 468 -20.47 0.88 -13.27
C ALA A 468 -20.07 -0.59 -12.92
N PRO A 469 -19.76 -1.45 -13.92
CA PRO A 469 -20.43 -2.71 -14.22
C PRO A 469 -20.29 -3.84 -13.16
N THR A 470 -21.32 -4.68 -13.13
CA THR A 470 -21.55 -5.85 -12.27
C THR A 470 -20.44 -6.93 -12.35
N SER A 471 -19.47 -6.91 -11.44
CA SER A 471 -18.90 -8.08 -10.72
C SER A 471 -17.65 -7.66 -9.93
N LEU A 472 -17.80 -7.27 -8.66
CA LEU A 472 -16.65 -7.03 -7.77
C LEU A 472 -16.10 -8.36 -7.24
N ILE A 473 -14.78 -8.48 -7.08
CA ILE A 473 -14.19 -9.52 -6.24
C ILE A 473 -14.05 -8.97 -4.82
N GLY A 474 -14.66 -9.65 -3.85
CA GLY A 474 -14.43 -9.38 -2.45
C GLY A 474 -13.16 -10.06 -1.95
N SER A 475 -12.18 -9.32 -1.43
CA SER A 475 -10.98 -9.90 -0.84
C SER A 475 -11.10 -10.08 0.68
N LEU A 476 -10.67 -11.23 1.18
CA LEU A 476 -10.46 -11.49 2.60
C LEU A 476 -8.97 -11.67 2.85
N GLN A 477 -8.44 -11.03 3.87
CA GLN A 477 -7.02 -11.03 4.17
C GLN A 477 -6.87 -11.27 5.69
N GLN A 478 -5.78 -11.91 6.14
CA GLN A 478 -5.48 -12.20 7.56
C GLN A 478 -4.04 -11.87 7.91
N ASN A 479 -3.76 -10.85 8.74
CA ASN A 479 -2.40 -10.49 9.17
C ASN A 479 -1.37 -10.42 8.01
N LYS A 480 -1.19 -9.27 7.37
CA LYS A 480 0.19 -9.01 6.90
C LYS A 480 0.94 -8.59 8.14
N ALA A 481 1.94 -9.35 8.49
CA ALA A 481 2.96 -8.93 9.43
C ALA A 481 4.27 -9.36 8.81
N ALA A 482 4.99 -8.41 8.24
CA ALA A 482 6.38 -8.64 7.92
C ALA A 482 7.11 -8.87 9.23
N THR A 483 7.54 -10.11 9.44
CA THR A 483 8.34 -10.45 10.61
C THR A 483 9.81 -10.44 10.23
N ALA A 484 10.54 -9.77 11.10
CA ALA A 484 11.97 -9.61 11.11
C ALA A 484 12.74 -10.90 11.38
N SER A 485 13.61 -11.33 10.46
CA SER A 485 14.75 -12.19 10.83
C SER A 485 15.82 -12.25 9.74
N ASN A 486 17.03 -11.82 10.11
CA ASN A 486 18.34 -12.04 9.45
C ASN A 486 18.58 -13.54 9.12
N ASN A 487 19.35 -13.99 8.11
CA ASN A 487 20.42 -13.37 7.33
C ASN A 487 20.73 -14.21 6.06
N ASN A 488 21.37 -13.55 5.09
CA ASN A 488 22.22 -14.04 4.00
C ASN A 488 21.59 -14.71 2.75
N LEU A 489 21.87 -14.02 1.63
CA LEU A 489 21.74 -14.40 0.22
C LEU A 489 20.35 -14.18 -0.40
N LEU A 490 20.24 -12.99 -1.01
CA LEU A 490 19.29 -12.64 -2.07
C LEU A 490 17.80 -12.78 -1.70
N ALA A 491 17.26 -11.84 -0.92
CA ALA A 491 15.82 -11.53 -0.92
C ALA A 491 15.55 -10.14 -0.34
N SER A 492 14.57 -9.47 -0.94
CA SER A 492 14.14 -8.08 -0.77
C SER A 492 13.77 -7.65 0.65
N THR A 493 14.27 -6.48 1.06
CA THR A 493 13.84 -5.69 2.23
C THR A 493 12.52 -4.92 1.99
N LEU A 494 11.63 -5.44 1.14
CA LEU A 494 10.36 -4.79 0.82
C LEU A 494 9.30 -5.21 1.83
N ASP A 495 8.72 -4.20 2.46
CA ASP A 495 7.60 -4.21 3.40
C ASP A 495 7.93 -4.61 4.84
N ARG A 496 8.06 -3.62 5.74
CA ARG A 496 8.03 -3.81 7.20
C ARG A 496 6.74 -3.21 7.75
N PHE A 497 5.58 -3.78 7.47
CA PHE A 497 4.32 -3.22 7.97
C PHE A 497 3.33 -4.30 8.42
N ILE A 498 2.40 -3.90 9.29
CA ILE A 498 1.27 -4.73 9.71
C ILE A 498 -0.06 -4.19 9.15
N TYR A 499 -0.96 -5.06 8.67
CA TYR A 499 -2.38 -4.70 8.49
C TYR A 499 -3.14 -4.91 9.80
N VAL A 500 -4.15 -4.07 10.07
CA VAL A 500 -5.09 -4.29 11.18
C VAL A 500 -5.68 -5.68 11.02
N SER A 501 -5.52 -6.57 11.98
CA SER A 501 -6.05 -7.96 11.95
C SER A 501 -6.92 -8.31 13.15
N ASP A 502 -6.95 -7.39 14.11
CA ASP A 502 -7.68 -7.45 15.36
C ASP A 502 -9.17 -7.13 15.18
N GLN A 503 -9.92 -7.02 16.29
CA GLN A 503 -11.32 -6.54 16.29
C GLN A 503 -12.29 -7.44 15.52
N HIS A 504 -12.03 -8.75 15.51
CA HIS A 504 -12.80 -9.75 14.76
C HIS A 504 -12.84 -9.47 13.24
N LEU A 505 -11.82 -8.81 12.70
CA LEU A 505 -11.88 -8.31 11.33
C LEU A 505 -12.07 -9.42 10.29
N TYR A 506 -11.45 -10.58 10.49
CA TYR A 506 -11.67 -11.74 9.63
C TYR A 506 -13.17 -12.12 9.50
N VAL A 507 -13.87 -12.18 10.63
CA VAL A 507 -15.32 -12.46 10.67
C VAL A 507 -16.14 -11.30 10.11
N ARG A 508 -15.82 -10.06 10.52
CA ARG A 508 -16.55 -8.87 10.06
C ARG A 508 -16.48 -8.70 8.55
N ARG A 509 -15.36 -9.08 7.92
CA ARG A 509 -15.23 -9.03 6.47
C ARG A 509 -16.09 -10.06 5.77
N TRP A 510 -16.13 -11.29 6.27
CA TRP A 510 -17.08 -12.28 5.79
C TRP A 510 -18.53 -11.78 5.87
N GLU A 511 -18.94 -11.24 7.03
CA GLU A 511 -20.27 -10.63 7.21
C GLU A 511 -20.53 -9.49 6.21
N SER A 512 -19.54 -8.64 5.95
CA SER A 512 -19.64 -7.55 4.97
C SER A 512 -19.81 -8.06 3.54
N LEU A 513 -19.08 -9.11 3.17
CA LEU A 513 -19.17 -9.73 1.84
C LEU A 513 -20.51 -10.42 1.63
N ILE A 514 -21.06 -11.05 2.67
CA ILE A 514 -22.40 -11.65 2.64
C ILE A 514 -23.47 -10.56 2.53
N ALA A 515 -23.32 -9.43 3.22
CA ALA A 515 -24.23 -8.30 3.09
C ALA A 515 -24.21 -7.65 1.70
N SER A 516 -23.05 -7.63 1.05
CA SER A 516 -22.86 -7.10 -0.33
C SER A 516 -22.89 -8.18 -1.41
N ARG A 517 -23.41 -9.38 -1.09
CA ARG A 517 -23.37 -10.58 -1.94
C ARG A 517 -23.91 -10.34 -3.35
N ASP A 518 -24.96 -9.54 -3.49
CA ASP A 518 -25.59 -9.30 -4.79
C ASP A 518 -24.70 -8.50 -5.74
N GLN A 519 -23.65 -7.85 -5.22
CA GLN A 519 -22.67 -7.07 -5.98
C GLN A 519 -21.34 -7.82 -6.21
N VAL A 520 -21.12 -8.94 -5.50
CA VAL A 520 -19.86 -9.68 -5.47
C VAL A 520 -20.08 -11.09 -6.00
N ASP A 521 -19.44 -11.46 -7.11
CA ASP A 521 -19.61 -12.78 -7.73
C ASP A 521 -18.55 -13.79 -7.25
N ILE A 522 -17.36 -13.31 -6.91
CA ILE A 522 -16.26 -14.13 -6.40
C ILE A 522 -15.74 -13.50 -5.12
N VAL A 523 -15.50 -14.34 -4.10
CA VAL A 523 -14.70 -13.98 -2.94
C VAL A 523 -13.35 -14.66 -3.06
N GLN A 524 -12.27 -13.91 -2.86
CA GLN A 524 -10.92 -14.46 -2.81
C GLN A 524 -10.33 -14.32 -1.41
N VAL A 525 -10.03 -15.46 -0.77
CA VAL A 525 -9.24 -15.51 0.46
C VAL A 525 -7.77 -15.38 0.09
N ILE A 526 -7.24 -14.21 0.39
CA ILE A 526 -5.82 -13.93 0.42
C ILE A 526 -5.39 -14.51 1.77
N THR A 527 -4.44 -15.44 1.89
CA THR A 527 -3.91 -16.40 0.90
C THR A 527 -3.98 -17.79 1.52
N TRP A 528 -3.73 -18.82 0.72
CA TRP A 528 -3.66 -20.21 1.15
C TRP A 528 -2.34 -20.52 1.88
N ASN A 529 -1.20 -20.05 1.35
CA ASN A 529 0.14 -20.50 1.74
C ASN A 529 1.25 -19.42 1.60
N ASP A 530 0.97 -18.14 1.87
CA ASP A 530 1.96 -17.06 1.76
C ASP A 530 2.72 -16.82 3.08
N TYR A 531 3.60 -17.76 3.39
CA TYR A 531 4.34 -17.81 4.66
C TYR A 531 5.25 -16.59 4.89
N GLY A 532 5.84 -16.05 3.83
CA GLY A 532 6.74 -14.89 3.91
C GLY A 532 6.03 -13.63 4.44
N GLU A 533 4.75 -13.48 4.13
CA GLU A 533 3.92 -12.36 4.60
C GLU A 533 3.15 -12.66 5.90
N SER A 534 3.39 -13.81 6.54
CA SER A 534 2.61 -14.35 7.67
C SER A 534 1.14 -14.59 7.34
N HIS A 535 0.88 -14.92 6.08
CA HIS A 535 -0.43 -14.83 5.49
C HIS A 535 -0.85 -16.18 4.91
N TYR A 536 -1.70 -16.93 5.60
CA TYR A 536 -2.11 -18.28 5.17
C TYR A 536 -3.29 -18.78 6.00
N ILE A 537 -4.16 -19.58 5.38
CA ILE A 537 -5.20 -20.36 6.07
C ILE A 537 -5.08 -21.86 5.82
N GLY A 538 -4.31 -22.26 4.81
CA GLY A 538 -4.03 -23.66 4.53
C GLY A 538 -3.08 -24.25 5.57
N PRO A 539 -2.98 -25.59 5.65
CA PRO A 539 -1.93 -26.24 6.43
C PRO A 539 -0.53 -25.74 6.03
N ILE A 540 0.37 -25.63 7.00
CA ILE A 540 1.77 -25.27 6.74
C ILE A 540 2.45 -26.43 6.01
N LYS A 541 2.84 -26.21 4.76
CA LYS A 541 3.36 -27.24 3.84
C LYS A 541 4.27 -26.59 2.78
N GLY A 542 5.09 -27.41 2.11
CA GLY A 542 5.95 -26.93 1.04
C GLY A 542 7.19 -26.23 1.57
N VAL A 543 7.68 -25.26 0.82
CA VAL A 543 8.82 -24.44 1.26
C VAL A 543 8.32 -23.16 1.91
N GLN A 544 8.99 -22.77 2.97
CA GLN A 544 8.75 -21.55 3.75
C GLN A 544 10.04 -20.73 3.81
N PRO A 545 10.51 -20.16 2.68
CA PRO A 545 11.84 -19.57 2.60
C PRO A 545 12.00 -18.44 3.63
N ASN A 546 12.91 -18.64 4.58
CA ASN A 546 13.26 -17.69 5.63
C ASN A 546 12.12 -17.28 6.58
N SER A 547 10.98 -17.99 6.61
CA SER A 547 9.82 -17.65 7.44
C SER A 547 9.58 -18.56 8.64
N GLN A 548 10.45 -19.56 8.88
CA GLN A 548 10.40 -20.50 10.02
C GLN A 548 10.22 -19.78 11.35
N ALA A 549 10.96 -18.69 11.55
CA ALA A 549 10.98 -17.95 12.80
C ALA A 549 9.60 -17.39 13.21
N TRP A 550 8.67 -17.20 12.27
CA TRP A 550 7.34 -16.66 12.55
C TRP A 550 6.16 -17.54 12.11
N VAL A 551 6.44 -18.64 11.41
CA VAL A 551 5.43 -19.60 10.92
C VAL A 551 5.40 -20.87 11.75
N ASP A 552 6.54 -21.34 12.26
CA ASP A 552 6.60 -22.59 13.02
C ASP A 552 5.76 -22.46 14.31
N GLY A 553 4.80 -23.36 14.48
CA GLY A 553 3.86 -23.36 15.61
C GLY A 553 2.69 -22.38 15.50
N MET A 554 2.55 -21.67 14.37
CA MET A 554 1.46 -20.72 14.11
C MET A 554 0.42 -21.29 13.13
N ASP A 555 -0.20 -22.42 13.50
CA ASP A 555 -1.24 -23.03 12.66
C ASP A 555 -2.50 -22.15 12.58
N HIS A 556 -2.98 -21.89 11.36
CA HIS A 556 -4.16 -21.09 11.08
C HIS A 556 -5.38 -21.92 10.63
N THR A 557 -5.31 -23.26 10.65
CA THR A 557 -6.42 -24.13 10.18
C THR A 557 -7.74 -23.94 10.95
N ALA A 558 -7.70 -23.41 12.17
CA ALA A 558 -8.91 -23.02 12.90
C ALA A 558 -9.68 -21.87 12.21
N TRP A 559 -9.00 -20.97 11.51
CA TRP A 559 -9.64 -19.97 10.65
C TRP A 559 -10.16 -20.57 9.33
N LEU A 560 -9.48 -21.59 8.78
CA LEU A 560 -10.00 -22.36 7.64
C LEU A 560 -11.30 -23.07 8.01
N ASP A 561 -11.39 -23.67 9.19
CA ASP A 561 -12.63 -24.28 9.68
C ASP A 561 -13.76 -23.23 9.81
N LEU A 562 -13.43 -22.04 10.35
CA LEU A 562 -14.36 -20.92 10.44
C LEU A 562 -14.82 -20.42 9.04
N THR A 563 -13.96 -20.51 8.02
CA THR A 563 -14.28 -20.16 6.63
C THR A 563 -15.49 -20.93 6.12
N SER A 564 -15.61 -22.22 6.44
CA SER A 564 -16.68 -23.10 5.94
C SER A 564 -18.09 -22.54 6.20
N TYR A 565 -18.30 -21.99 7.39
CA TYR A 565 -19.56 -21.36 7.77
C TYR A 565 -19.91 -20.15 6.89
N TYR A 566 -18.96 -19.23 6.73
CA TYR A 566 -19.18 -17.97 6.00
C TYR A 566 -19.14 -18.15 4.49
N ALA A 567 -18.26 -19.02 3.97
CA ALA A 567 -18.23 -19.40 2.56
C ALA A 567 -19.58 -20.01 2.15
N THR A 568 -20.15 -20.89 2.98
CA THR A 568 -21.50 -21.42 2.75
C THR A 568 -22.53 -20.29 2.71
N ALA A 569 -22.52 -19.40 3.71
CA ALA A 569 -23.45 -18.27 3.76
C ALA A 569 -23.33 -17.33 2.54
N PHE A 570 -22.11 -17.06 2.07
CA PHE A 570 -21.87 -16.30 0.86
C PHE A 570 -22.35 -17.04 -0.39
N LYS A 571 -22.24 -18.37 -0.47
CA LYS A 571 -22.69 -19.12 -1.65
C LYS A 571 -24.18 -19.44 -1.69
N THR A 572 -24.87 -19.44 -0.55
CA THR A 572 -26.31 -19.71 -0.47
C THR A 572 -27.15 -18.46 -0.25
N GLY A 573 -26.53 -17.36 0.23
CA GLY A 573 -27.24 -16.16 0.69
C GLY A 573 -27.89 -16.34 2.06
N SER A 574 -27.59 -17.40 2.79
CA SER A 574 -28.17 -17.67 4.11
C SER A 574 -27.17 -18.39 5.01
N TYR A 575 -27.02 -17.89 6.24
CA TYR A 575 -26.18 -18.52 7.24
C TYR A 575 -26.65 -19.95 7.54
N PRO A 576 -25.77 -20.97 7.43
CA PRO A 576 -26.16 -22.34 7.73
C PRO A 576 -26.43 -22.50 9.23
N PRO A 577 -27.27 -23.46 9.66
CA PRO A 577 -27.46 -23.73 11.08
C PRO A 577 -26.15 -24.27 11.70
N ILE A 578 -25.85 -23.84 12.92
CA ILE A 578 -24.75 -24.41 13.72
C ILE A 578 -25.17 -25.82 14.13
N LYS A 579 -24.39 -26.84 13.75
CA LYS A 579 -24.70 -28.25 14.02
C LYS A 579 -23.98 -28.80 15.25
N THR A 580 -22.85 -28.22 15.60
CA THR A 580 -21.99 -28.62 16.71
C THR A 580 -21.47 -27.37 17.39
N ASP A 581 -21.39 -27.38 18.71
CA ASP A 581 -20.80 -26.26 19.43
C ASP A 581 -19.32 -26.15 19.11
N GLN A 582 -18.86 -24.93 18.84
CA GLN A 582 -17.49 -24.63 18.45
C GLN A 582 -17.00 -23.37 19.14
N LEU A 583 -15.71 -23.36 19.43
CA LEU A 583 -14.99 -22.26 20.05
C LEU A 583 -13.71 -22.00 19.25
N TYR A 584 -13.54 -20.77 18.78
CA TYR A 584 -12.33 -20.31 18.09
C TYR A 584 -11.72 -19.14 18.86
N MET A 585 -10.41 -19.16 19.00
CA MET A 585 -9.65 -18.15 19.72
C MET A 585 -8.38 -17.78 18.97
N TRP A 586 -8.00 -16.51 18.98
CA TRP A 586 -6.71 -16.07 18.47
C TRP A 586 -6.17 -14.83 19.18
N SER A 587 -4.86 -14.69 19.16
CA SER A 587 -4.11 -13.53 19.67
C SER A 587 -2.70 -13.57 19.07
N ARG A 588 -2.00 -12.43 19.07
CA ARG A 588 -0.54 -12.43 18.98
C ARG A 588 0.08 -13.13 20.18
N THR A 589 1.35 -13.49 20.07
CA THR A 589 2.10 -14.21 21.11
C THR A 589 2.82 -13.30 22.10
N HIS A 590 2.88 -11.99 21.85
CA HIS A 590 3.49 -11.01 22.75
C HIS A 590 2.73 -9.65 22.70
N PRO A 591 2.91 -8.77 23.71
CA PRO A 591 2.37 -7.41 23.68
C PRO A 591 2.80 -6.62 22.45
N ALA A 592 1.92 -5.74 21.93
CA ALA A 592 2.27 -4.87 20.82
C ALA A 592 3.52 -4.05 21.08
N GLN A 593 3.66 -3.56 22.31
CA GLN A 593 4.76 -2.69 22.72
C GLN A 593 5.92 -3.46 23.38
N ALA A 594 5.97 -4.79 23.24
CA ALA A 594 7.04 -5.59 23.80
C ALA A 594 8.41 -5.14 23.26
N GLN A 595 9.47 -5.35 24.04
CA GLN A 595 10.85 -5.11 23.62
C GLN A 595 11.52 -6.46 23.41
N ALA A 596 11.91 -6.75 22.17
CA ALA A 596 12.59 -7.98 21.85
C ALA A 596 14.06 -7.87 22.28
N SER A 597 14.61 -8.92 22.88
CA SER A 597 15.98 -8.88 23.39
C SER A 597 17.05 -9.03 22.31
N ASP A 598 16.71 -9.64 21.17
CA ASP A 598 17.65 -10.03 20.12
C ASP A 598 16.97 -10.04 18.73
N ASP A 599 16.28 -8.93 18.41
CA ASP A 599 15.70 -8.70 17.09
C ASP A 599 16.47 -7.60 16.34
N PRO A 600 17.22 -7.96 15.28
CA PRO A 600 18.06 -7.01 14.55
C PRO A 600 17.30 -6.09 13.59
N VAL A 601 15.99 -6.30 13.37
CA VAL A 601 15.20 -5.54 12.38
C VAL A 601 14.26 -4.53 13.04
N GLY A 602 13.80 -4.82 14.27
CA GLY A 602 12.89 -3.96 15.04
C GLY A 602 11.40 -4.23 14.76
N HIS A 603 10.52 -3.40 15.35
CA HIS A 603 9.07 -3.50 15.15
C HIS A 603 8.66 -3.25 13.68
N PRO A 604 7.58 -3.92 13.19
CA PRO A 604 6.97 -3.54 11.92
C PRO A 604 6.28 -2.17 12.02
N GLU A 605 6.22 -1.41 10.93
CA GLU A 605 5.45 -0.17 10.82
C GLU A 605 3.97 -0.41 11.15
N ASN A 606 3.38 0.55 11.88
CA ASN A 606 1.99 0.52 12.36
C ASN A 606 1.69 -0.56 13.41
N PHE A 607 2.68 -1.18 14.05
CA PHE A 607 2.46 -2.17 15.10
C PHE A 607 1.54 -1.67 16.24
N GLU A 608 1.48 -0.36 16.45
CA GLU A 608 0.67 0.32 17.46
C GLU A 608 -0.84 0.21 17.19
N ILE A 609 -1.26 -0.17 15.98
CA ILE A 609 -2.68 -0.40 15.65
C ILE A 609 -3.23 -1.67 16.32
N SER A 610 -2.34 -2.55 16.80
CA SER A 610 -2.71 -3.84 17.35
C SER A 610 -3.07 -3.74 18.83
N SER A 611 -4.09 -4.49 19.24
CA SER A 611 -4.57 -4.59 20.62
C SER A 611 -4.05 -5.85 21.30
N ASP A 612 -3.78 -5.76 22.60
CA ASP A 612 -3.39 -6.91 23.42
C ASP A 612 -4.65 -7.59 23.93
N SER A 613 -5.26 -8.44 23.08
CA SER A 613 -6.52 -9.13 23.38
C SER A 613 -6.57 -10.52 22.76
N VAL A 614 -7.22 -11.43 23.47
CA VAL A 614 -7.71 -12.69 22.91
C VAL A 614 -9.06 -12.42 22.25
N TRP A 615 -9.12 -12.65 20.95
CA TRP A 615 -10.33 -12.59 20.16
C TRP A 615 -11.00 -13.96 20.16
N VAL A 616 -12.31 -13.99 20.36
CA VAL A 616 -13.08 -15.23 20.50
C VAL A 616 -14.30 -15.20 19.60
N VAL A 617 -14.56 -16.33 18.94
CA VAL A 617 -15.82 -16.61 18.24
C VAL A 617 -16.41 -17.89 18.84
N VAL A 618 -17.63 -17.79 19.32
CA VAL A 618 -18.41 -18.89 19.90
C VAL A 618 -19.56 -19.21 18.96
N MET A 619 -19.71 -20.47 18.57
CA MET A 619 -20.83 -20.94 17.77
C MET A 619 -21.56 -22.01 18.56
N ILE A 620 -22.82 -21.76 18.95
CA ILE A 620 -23.57 -22.66 19.83
C ILE A 620 -24.94 -23.03 19.26
N THR A 621 -25.30 -24.29 19.46
CA THR A 621 -26.57 -24.91 19.01
C THR A 621 -27.76 -24.47 19.86
N THR A 622 -27.57 -24.31 21.17
CA THR A 622 -28.57 -23.84 22.15
C THR A 622 -27.89 -22.97 23.23
N PRO A 623 -28.65 -22.11 23.95
CA PRO A 623 -28.09 -21.24 24.99
C PRO A 623 -27.24 -21.98 26.04
N ALA A 624 -26.21 -21.30 26.54
CA ALA A 624 -25.22 -21.84 27.48
C ALA A 624 -24.85 -20.80 28.55
N THR A 625 -24.25 -21.20 29.68
CA THR A 625 -23.91 -20.31 30.83
C THR A 625 -22.48 -20.53 31.30
N LYS A 626 -21.69 -19.47 31.65
CA LYS A 626 -20.82 -19.31 32.87
C LYS A 626 -19.74 -18.17 32.80
N THR A 627 -18.79 -18.23 33.75
CA THR A 627 -18.12 -17.26 34.66
C THR A 627 -17.15 -16.22 34.04
N LYS A 628 -17.14 -14.99 34.62
CA LYS A 628 -16.86 -13.67 33.98
C LYS A 628 -17.85 -13.44 32.81
N THR A 629 -19.10 -13.14 33.18
CA THR A 629 -20.31 -13.46 32.39
C THR A 629 -20.54 -12.61 31.14
N PHE A 630 -20.76 -13.29 30.00
CA PHE A 630 -21.53 -12.79 28.86
C PHE A 630 -22.63 -13.81 28.54
N ASN A 631 -23.89 -13.38 28.38
CA ASN A 631 -24.95 -14.27 27.91
C ASN A 631 -24.78 -14.47 26.40
N VAL A 632 -24.53 -15.71 25.97
CA VAL A 632 -24.42 -16.07 24.56
C VAL A 632 -25.72 -16.74 24.09
N ASN A 633 -26.38 -16.13 23.11
CA ASN A 633 -27.56 -16.70 22.46
C ASN A 633 -27.13 -17.76 21.44
N ALA A 634 -28.05 -18.67 21.07
CA ALA A 634 -27.83 -19.60 19.97
C ALA A 634 -27.39 -18.85 18.70
N GLY A 635 -26.46 -19.42 17.94
CA GLY A 635 -25.83 -18.77 16.79
C GLY A 635 -24.37 -18.39 17.05
N VAL A 636 -23.91 -17.33 16.37
CA VAL A 636 -22.51 -16.86 16.43
C VAL A 636 -22.40 -15.67 17.39
N THR A 637 -21.49 -15.77 18.36
CA THR A 637 -21.14 -14.66 19.26
C THR A 637 -19.66 -14.33 19.16
N ARG A 638 -19.34 -13.03 19.14
CA ARG A 638 -17.98 -12.49 19.16
C ARG A 638 -17.66 -11.91 20.53
N LEU A 639 -16.54 -12.32 21.13
CA LEU A 639 -16.06 -11.79 22.41
C LEU A 639 -14.59 -11.36 22.28
N SER A 640 -14.15 -10.43 23.11
CA SER A 640 -12.75 -10.01 23.21
C SER A 640 -12.36 -9.90 24.68
N ILE A 641 -11.21 -10.44 25.04
CA ILE A 641 -10.71 -10.47 26.41
C ILE A 641 -9.31 -9.87 26.42
N PRO A 642 -9.05 -8.78 27.17
CA PRO A 642 -7.70 -8.26 27.33
C PRO A 642 -6.75 -9.32 27.88
N ILE A 643 -5.54 -9.39 27.34
CA ILE A 643 -4.50 -10.32 27.79
C ILE A 643 -3.25 -9.55 28.22
N ALA A 644 -2.59 -10.05 29.26
CA ALA A 644 -1.37 -9.47 29.82
C ALA A 644 -0.24 -10.51 29.80
N PRO A 645 1.04 -10.10 29.89
CA PRO A 645 2.17 -11.01 29.96
C PRO A 645 1.98 -12.16 30.98
N GLY A 646 2.32 -13.38 30.57
CA GLY A 646 2.08 -14.60 31.35
C GLY A 646 0.65 -15.15 31.24
N GLY A 647 -0.24 -14.44 30.55
CA GLY A 647 -1.60 -14.90 30.27
C GLY A 647 -1.62 -16.13 29.36
N ILE A 648 -2.64 -16.97 29.53
CA ILE A 648 -2.87 -18.16 28.72
C ILE A 648 -4.18 -18.04 27.94
N MET A 649 -4.30 -18.81 26.86
CA MET A 649 -5.55 -18.99 26.14
C MET A 649 -6.33 -20.15 26.76
N HIS A 650 -7.46 -19.84 27.39
CA HIS A 650 -8.40 -20.86 27.87
C HIS A 650 -9.84 -20.37 27.70
N GLY A 651 -10.66 -21.18 27.03
CA GLY A 651 -12.10 -20.98 26.95
C GLY A 651 -12.85 -22.30 27.05
N ALA A 652 -14.04 -22.24 27.63
CA ALA A 652 -14.91 -23.40 27.75
C ALA A 652 -16.37 -23.01 27.49
N ILE A 653 -17.10 -23.89 26.81
CA ILE A 653 -18.55 -23.81 26.65
C ILE A 653 -19.17 -24.80 27.64
N THR A 654 -20.00 -24.29 28.56
CA THR A 654 -20.67 -25.10 29.57
C THR A 654 -22.18 -24.97 29.49
N ARG A 655 -22.89 -26.08 29.65
CA ARG A 655 -24.36 -26.11 29.83
C ARG A 655 -24.67 -26.71 31.20
N GLY A 656 -25.20 -25.89 32.10
CA GLY A 656 -25.37 -26.27 33.50
C GLY A 656 -24.01 -26.53 34.18
N ASN A 657 -23.75 -27.79 34.55
CA ASN A 657 -22.49 -28.21 35.16
C ASN A 657 -21.57 -28.98 34.21
N ASP A 658 -22.01 -29.26 32.99
CA ASP A 658 -21.23 -30.02 32.02
C ASP A 658 -20.41 -29.09 31.12
N THR A 659 -19.13 -29.42 30.95
CA THR A 659 -18.26 -28.82 29.92
C THR A 659 -18.50 -29.53 28.60
N ILE A 660 -19.00 -28.78 27.62
CA ILE A 660 -19.35 -29.26 26.27
C ILE A 660 -18.16 -29.13 25.33
N VAL A 661 -17.45 -28.00 25.40
CA VAL A 661 -16.22 -27.72 24.65
C VAL A 661 -15.21 -27.12 25.60
N GLU A 662 -13.96 -27.57 25.53
CA GLU A 662 -12.83 -26.93 26.20
C GLU A 662 -11.72 -26.69 25.19
N LEU A 663 -11.25 -25.45 25.11
CA LEU A 663 -10.11 -25.04 24.28
C LEU A 663 -9.03 -24.49 25.20
N ARG A 664 -7.93 -25.22 25.31
CA ARG A 664 -6.74 -24.83 26.07
C ARG A 664 -5.48 -25.24 25.32
N PRO A 665 -5.00 -24.40 24.37
CA PRO A 665 -3.77 -24.67 23.65
C PRO A 665 -2.60 -24.74 24.64
N LYS A 666 -1.86 -25.86 24.64
CA LYS A 666 -0.76 -26.09 25.60
C LYS A 666 0.42 -25.15 25.36
N ASP A 667 0.63 -24.76 24.11
CA ASP A 667 1.82 -24.04 23.66
C ASP A 667 1.63 -22.52 23.67
N PHE A 668 0.45 -22.02 24.06
CA PHE A 668 0.20 -20.59 24.11
C PHE A 668 0.44 -19.99 25.51
N VAL A 669 1.45 -19.13 25.59
CA VAL A 669 1.67 -18.19 26.69
C VAL A 669 1.96 -16.82 26.08
N PHE A 670 1.28 -15.78 26.56
CA PHE A 670 1.52 -14.42 26.08
C PHE A 670 2.84 -13.89 26.65
N ASN A 671 3.88 -13.93 25.82
CA ASN A 671 5.24 -13.66 26.20
C ASN A 671 5.49 -12.16 26.37
N GLY A 672 5.82 -11.70 27.58
CA GLY A 672 6.13 -10.30 27.86
C GLY A 672 7.51 -9.85 27.40
N SER A 673 8.42 -10.78 27.11
CA SER A 673 9.82 -10.50 26.76
C SER A 673 10.26 -11.46 25.65
N PRO A 674 9.74 -11.27 24.43
CA PRO A 674 10.11 -12.11 23.30
C PRO A 674 11.60 -11.94 22.95
N SER A 675 12.24 -12.97 22.41
CA SER A 675 13.59 -12.83 21.85
C SER A 675 13.57 -12.11 20.50
N ARG A 676 12.52 -12.36 19.70
CA ARG A 676 12.25 -11.74 18.40
C ARG A 676 10.79 -11.31 18.28
N TYR A 677 10.53 -10.27 17.51
CA TYR A 677 9.16 -9.88 17.22
C TYR A 677 8.48 -10.96 16.37
N ASN A 678 7.22 -11.27 16.67
CA ASN A 678 6.37 -12.10 15.83
C ASN A 678 4.92 -11.62 15.97
N TYR A 679 4.48 -10.88 14.96
CA TYR A 679 3.13 -10.31 14.90
C TYR A 679 2.13 -11.23 14.20
N ASN A 680 2.55 -12.44 13.82
CA ASN A 680 1.63 -13.46 13.35
C ASN A 680 0.66 -13.89 14.50
N ALA A 681 -0.53 -14.35 14.14
CA ALA A 681 -1.52 -14.78 15.13
C ALA A 681 -1.32 -16.25 15.50
N PHE A 682 -1.36 -16.53 16.79
CA PHE A 682 -1.65 -17.88 17.24
C PHE A 682 -3.16 -18.09 17.18
N VAL A 683 -3.61 -19.13 16.48
CA VAL A 683 -5.03 -19.43 16.27
C VAL A 683 -5.32 -20.83 16.77
N ALA A 684 -6.46 -21.01 17.45
CA ALA A 684 -6.89 -22.31 17.92
C ALA A 684 -8.40 -22.47 17.84
N GLY A 685 -8.84 -23.71 17.67
CA GLY A 685 -10.26 -24.07 17.58
C GLY A 685 -10.54 -25.39 18.31
N ALA A 686 -11.73 -25.49 18.90
CA ALA A 686 -12.25 -26.74 19.45
C ALA A 686 -13.73 -26.89 19.08
N ARG A 687 -14.17 -28.14 18.96
CA ARG A 687 -15.56 -28.51 18.70
C ARG A 687 -16.03 -29.54 19.73
N ALA A 688 -17.32 -29.55 20.02
CA ALA A 688 -17.91 -30.60 20.83
C ALA A 688 -17.65 -31.95 20.16
N GLN A 689 -17.18 -32.92 20.95
CA GLN A 689 -17.12 -34.29 20.47
C GLN A 689 -18.54 -34.83 20.40
N ASN A 690 -18.91 -35.46 19.28
CA ASN A 690 -20.16 -36.18 19.18
C ASN A 690 -20.13 -37.27 20.27
N LYS A 691 -20.98 -37.12 21.30
CA LYS A 691 -21.25 -38.19 22.25
C LYS A 691 -22.16 -39.23 21.62
#